data_AF-A0A7S7RUS4-F1
#
_entry.id   AF-A0A7S7RUS4-F1
#
_cell.length_a   1.000
_cell.length_b   1.000
_cell.length_c   1.000
_cell.angle_alpha   90.00
_cell.angle_beta   90.00
_cell.angle_gamma   90.00
#
_symmetry.space_group_name_H-M   'P 1'
#
loop_
_entity.id
_entity.type
_entity.pdbx_description
1 polymer ?
#
loop_
_entity_poly.entity_id
_entity_poly.type
_entity_poly.pdbx_seq_one_letter_code
_entity_poly.pdbx_strand_id
1 'polypeptide(L)'
;MDGWGNLVKSPYTSGDPYTGISRMYLKFKSQLMPYIYTSAASASNIDTGNGDEGLPMIRAMFLYDDSDYAASTATQYQYLFGDSFLVALVYQDTAADDAGNDIRNNIYLPGDADQVWIDYFTGEQYSGGQVLNNFDAPLWKLPLFVKGNAIIPMYEPNNNPVVPSDTNPEGLDKTRRTTEFFAIAGDGSYTSYEDDGASIKNDTDESDGAYGTIDNISYGDHVSTSYSSHVGEDGTATFTIDASTGGYDGYDSNRASTFVVNVSQEPDTIVARNGDAELTQIAVSSKDEFDAVEPAASEAVVFYDEAPNLNATPSDEDFSNTEITTTPKLYVKFAMTDVQQNAQILTLTGFVNDGEISADTLNEHLDAPENLTDTSSTPTSISLAWDEVRAGESDENSESATSYELLIDGQIFNVGSATDFVHEDLAYNSTHTYQVRARNANGYSVWSPEQSFASKPDPWRNAPVPVAADWDGGYYSNSVESRAFDHSVDDNLFHTDSNAIDHALTLDYGSAYEFNTFEYYPRANAGNGTVTKMKIETSLDGNHWAEQTVEWEKSSDVKTVDLGTHFSSRYVKLTPLASVGGYFSASELAFYKKDGTSGYEVGSLDHHESVTDTDYGNLSQVIGKENRDPHADDFKTNVSNRSVDFNGNGVYDVYDLSFTMTKLDGGTQKKGEIGGELAVIPSSTAVKVGDVITVDLYADGVQNANALGALVNFNSSQFEFVAGSVAQSPHISGMENRSIAVTDFTDGMQTVNLAFANRGDKALYNGSGMVASFQLRAKADGDVALPSTTYLVGPGFDYVEDSSDGSVEFPDVPEPTAAEYAQDAFDITMTNDERTTDDGTNVTKLIQ
;
A
#
# COMPACT_ATOMS: atom_id res chain seq x y z
N MET A 1 17.04 -2.93 -23.09
CA MET A 1 18.51 -3.09 -22.95
C MET A 1 18.86 -4.56 -23.16
N ASP A 2 19.62 -4.88 -24.20
CA ASP A 2 19.94 -6.27 -24.55
C ASP A 2 21.02 -6.90 -23.63
N GLY A 3 21.13 -8.23 -23.62
CA GLY A 3 22.22 -8.98 -22.98
C GLY A 3 21.88 -9.75 -21.70
N TRP A 4 20.68 -9.54 -21.14
CA TRP A 4 20.31 -10.11 -19.82
C TRP A 4 18.90 -10.73 -19.77
N GLY A 5 18.10 -10.58 -20.83
CA GLY A 5 16.74 -11.13 -20.90
C GLY A 5 16.70 -12.52 -21.52
N ASN A 6 15.59 -13.24 -21.30
CA ASN A 6 15.32 -14.54 -21.95
C ASN A 6 15.22 -14.43 -23.48
N LEU A 7 14.93 -13.23 -23.99
CA LEU A 7 14.86 -12.90 -25.41
C LEU A 7 15.74 -11.66 -25.66
N VAL A 8 16.30 -11.60 -26.88
CA VAL A 8 17.02 -10.41 -27.38
C VAL A 8 16.10 -9.19 -27.27
N LYS A 9 16.63 -8.05 -26.80
CA LYS A 9 15.84 -6.81 -26.70
C LYS A 9 15.93 -6.00 -27.99
N SER A 10 15.20 -6.46 -29.00
CA SER A 10 15.05 -5.78 -30.29
C SER A 10 13.57 -5.64 -30.67
N PRO A 11 13.16 -4.54 -31.37
CA PRO A 11 11.78 -4.35 -31.81
C PRO A 11 11.26 -5.46 -32.75
N TYR A 12 12.13 -6.29 -33.31
CA TYR A 12 11.75 -7.39 -34.21
C TYR A 12 11.83 -8.79 -33.58
N THR A 13 12.07 -8.91 -32.28
CA THR A 13 12.28 -10.22 -31.64
C THR A 13 10.99 -11.04 -31.50
N SER A 14 9.85 -10.39 -31.32
CA SER A 14 8.56 -11.07 -31.08
C SER A 14 7.80 -11.45 -32.35
N GLY A 15 8.31 -11.12 -33.54
CA GLY A 15 7.62 -11.36 -34.80
C GLY A 15 6.36 -10.52 -34.97
N ASP A 16 5.52 -10.89 -35.92
CA ASP A 16 4.27 -10.19 -36.24
C ASP A 16 3.13 -10.55 -35.24
N PRO A 17 2.24 -9.63 -34.83
CA PRO A 17 2.09 -8.23 -35.26
C PRO A 17 3.10 -7.23 -34.66
N TYR A 18 3.86 -7.64 -33.65
CA TYR A 18 4.67 -6.74 -32.81
C TYR A 18 5.79 -6.00 -33.55
N THR A 19 6.45 -6.66 -34.51
CA THR A 19 7.50 -6.05 -35.32
C THR A 19 6.94 -4.89 -36.17
N GLY A 20 5.79 -5.12 -36.83
CA GLY A 20 5.14 -4.12 -37.66
C GLY A 20 4.68 -2.92 -36.84
N ILE A 21 4.01 -3.18 -35.70
CA ILE A 21 3.59 -2.13 -34.75
C ILE A 21 4.80 -1.33 -34.27
N SER A 22 5.87 -2.00 -33.85
CA SER A 22 7.10 -1.34 -33.38
C SER A 22 7.71 -0.44 -34.46
N ARG A 23 7.75 -0.90 -35.72
CA ARG A 23 8.24 -0.09 -36.84
C ARG A 23 7.38 1.15 -37.05
N MET A 24 6.05 1.00 -37.05
CA MET A 24 5.12 2.11 -37.23
C MET A 24 5.37 3.22 -36.20
N TYR A 25 5.45 2.90 -34.91
CA TYR A 25 5.73 3.88 -33.86
C TYR A 25 7.16 4.45 -33.92
N LEU A 26 8.17 3.65 -34.26
CA LEU A 26 9.54 4.14 -34.41
C LEU A 26 9.66 5.13 -35.58
N LYS A 27 8.97 4.84 -36.70
CA LYS A 27 8.90 5.76 -37.84
C LYS A 27 8.09 7.01 -37.48
N PHE A 28 6.96 6.87 -36.80
CA PHE A 28 6.19 8.02 -36.34
C PHE A 28 7.02 8.93 -35.41
N LYS A 29 7.74 8.35 -34.44
CA LYS A 29 8.69 9.10 -33.60
C LYS A 29 9.78 9.79 -34.41
N SER A 30 10.32 9.15 -35.46
CA SER A 30 11.33 9.75 -36.34
C SER A 30 10.80 10.97 -37.10
N GLN A 31 9.50 10.96 -37.44
CA GLN A 31 8.85 12.08 -38.11
C GLN A 31 8.60 13.23 -37.12
N LEU A 32 8.21 12.94 -35.88
CA LEU A 32 7.97 13.95 -34.85
C LEU A 32 9.24 14.66 -34.34
N MET A 33 10.43 14.29 -34.82
CA MET A 33 11.68 14.83 -34.31
C MET A 33 11.76 16.36 -34.20
N PRO A 34 11.22 17.19 -35.13
CA PRO A 34 11.21 18.65 -34.93
C PRO A 34 10.43 19.10 -33.70
N TYR A 35 9.24 18.50 -33.45
CA TYR A 35 8.44 18.74 -32.25
C TYR A 35 9.17 18.28 -30.99
N ILE A 36 9.71 17.05 -31.02
CA ILE A 36 10.47 16.45 -29.90
C ILE A 36 11.68 17.31 -29.56
N TYR A 37 12.41 17.78 -30.58
CA TYR A 37 13.64 18.54 -30.41
C TYR A 37 13.37 19.95 -29.88
N THR A 38 12.28 20.57 -30.30
CA THR A 38 11.80 21.84 -29.73
C THR A 38 11.45 21.68 -28.25
N SER A 39 10.74 20.61 -27.88
CA SER A 39 10.44 20.31 -26.48
C SER A 39 11.72 20.05 -25.65
N ALA A 40 12.74 19.44 -26.26
CA ALA A 40 14.03 19.24 -25.61
C ALA A 40 14.80 20.56 -25.39
N ALA A 41 14.72 21.50 -26.34
CA ALA A 41 15.29 22.83 -26.19
C ALA A 41 14.63 23.60 -25.02
N SER A 42 13.30 23.56 -24.95
CA SER A 42 12.53 24.12 -23.82
C SER A 42 12.98 23.55 -22.47
N ALA A 43 13.12 22.21 -22.37
CA ALA A 43 13.60 21.54 -21.15
C ALA A 43 15.04 21.89 -20.77
N SER A 44 15.84 22.39 -21.72
CA SER A 44 17.18 22.95 -21.50
C SER A 44 17.17 24.43 -21.08
N ASN A 45 16.03 24.99 -20.67
CA ASN A 45 15.82 26.42 -20.36
C ASN A 45 16.11 27.35 -21.56
N ILE A 46 15.81 26.90 -22.77
CA ILE A 46 15.84 27.76 -23.96
C ILE A 46 14.41 28.28 -24.19
N ASP A 47 14.26 29.60 -24.30
CA ASP A 47 13.00 30.20 -24.75
C ASP A 47 12.76 29.85 -26.23
N THR A 48 11.79 28.96 -26.47
CA THR A 48 11.42 28.51 -27.81
C THR A 48 10.41 29.46 -28.48
N GLY A 49 9.84 30.42 -27.74
CA GLY A 49 8.72 31.25 -28.17
C GLY A 49 7.33 30.62 -27.93
N ASN A 50 7.26 29.39 -27.38
CA ASN A 50 6.00 28.71 -27.09
C ASN A 50 5.48 28.91 -25.65
N GLY A 51 6.17 29.71 -24.83
CA GLY A 51 5.80 29.92 -23.42
C GLY A 51 6.09 28.74 -22.50
N ASP A 52 7.05 27.89 -22.88
CA ASP A 52 7.38 26.64 -22.20
C ASP A 52 8.83 26.56 -21.70
N GLU A 53 9.51 27.68 -21.56
CA GLU A 53 10.90 27.74 -21.08
C GLU A 53 11.06 27.00 -19.74
N GLY A 54 11.96 26.03 -19.70
CA GLY A 54 12.28 25.23 -18.52
C GLY A 54 11.27 24.12 -18.20
N LEU A 55 10.18 23.98 -18.96
CA LEU A 55 9.25 22.87 -18.78
C LEU A 55 9.86 21.56 -19.30
N PRO A 56 9.65 20.43 -18.60
CA PRO A 56 10.11 19.14 -19.09
C PRO A 56 9.37 18.76 -20.39
N MET A 57 10.00 17.88 -21.17
CA MET A 57 9.37 17.29 -22.36
C MET A 57 8.09 16.53 -21.99
N ILE A 58 8.19 15.69 -20.95
CA ILE A 58 7.09 14.89 -20.41
C ILE A 58 6.54 15.65 -19.20
N ARG A 59 5.29 16.10 -19.30
CA ARG A 59 4.66 17.00 -18.34
C ARG A 59 3.54 16.26 -17.61
N ALA A 60 3.64 16.19 -16.28
CA ALA A 60 2.52 15.74 -15.46
C ALA A 60 1.33 16.69 -15.66
N MET A 61 0.10 16.18 -15.50
CA MET A 61 -1.12 16.94 -15.81
C MET A 61 -1.21 18.26 -15.03
N PHE A 62 -0.75 18.28 -13.78
CA PHE A 62 -0.74 19.50 -12.95
C PHE A 62 0.18 20.64 -13.45
N LEU A 63 1.06 20.39 -14.42
CA LEU A 63 1.86 21.43 -15.06
C LEU A 63 1.06 22.21 -16.12
N TYR A 64 -0.11 21.69 -16.50
CA TYR A 64 -1.01 22.27 -17.50
C TYR A 64 -2.35 22.69 -16.91
N ASP A 65 -2.87 21.93 -15.94
CA ASP A 65 -4.18 22.10 -15.33
C ASP A 65 -4.04 22.13 -13.80
N ASP A 66 -4.48 23.19 -13.13
CA ASP A 66 -4.32 23.38 -11.68
C ASP A 66 -5.47 22.82 -10.83
N SER A 67 -6.37 22.03 -11.42
CA SER A 67 -7.46 21.37 -10.70
C SER A 67 -6.98 20.30 -9.71
N ASP A 68 -7.77 20.09 -8.65
CA ASP A 68 -7.52 19.04 -7.65
C ASP A 68 -7.46 17.64 -8.30
N TYR A 69 -8.22 17.42 -9.37
CA TYR A 69 -8.21 16.15 -10.11
C TYR A 69 -6.86 15.93 -10.83
N ALA A 70 -6.35 16.94 -11.55
CA ALA A 70 -5.05 16.88 -12.23
C ALA A 70 -3.85 16.79 -11.28
N ALA A 71 -4.00 17.25 -10.03
CA ALA A 71 -3.01 17.12 -8.97
C ALA A 71 -3.06 15.77 -8.23
N SER A 72 -4.10 14.95 -8.47
CA SER A 72 -4.31 13.67 -7.78
C SER A 72 -3.57 12.50 -8.46
N THR A 73 -3.62 11.33 -7.84
CA THR A 73 -3.12 10.08 -8.44
C THR A 73 -3.99 9.56 -9.58
N ALA A 74 -5.19 10.11 -9.80
CA ALA A 74 -6.09 9.68 -10.87
C ALA A 74 -5.48 9.89 -12.28
N THR A 75 -4.55 10.84 -12.42
CA THR A 75 -3.85 11.11 -13.70
C THR A 75 -2.46 10.48 -13.78
N GLN A 76 -2.07 9.57 -12.88
CA GLN A 76 -0.71 9.01 -12.82
C GLN A 76 -0.30 8.21 -14.08
N TYR A 77 -1.28 7.71 -14.84
CA TYR A 77 -1.06 6.88 -16.04
C TYR A 77 -1.24 7.63 -17.36
N GLN A 78 -1.18 8.96 -17.31
CA GLN A 78 -1.18 9.84 -18.49
C GLN A 78 -0.27 11.04 -18.29
N TYR A 79 0.10 11.70 -19.38
CA TYR A 79 0.92 12.90 -19.37
C TYR A 79 0.73 13.71 -20.66
N LEU A 80 1.11 14.98 -20.62
CA LEU A 80 1.33 15.74 -21.84
C LEU A 80 2.77 15.55 -22.34
N PHE A 81 2.94 15.38 -23.64
CA PHE A 81 4.23 15.45 -24.30
C PHE A 81 4.32 16.78 -25.06
N GLY A 82 5.08 17.73 -24.52
CA GLY A 82 4.98 19.14 -24.90
C GLY A 82 3.61 19.72 -24.52
N ASP A 83 3.08 20.65 -25.33
CA ASP A 83 1.71 21.22 -25.13
C ASP A 83 0.65 20.59 -26.04
N SER A 84 1.07 19.91 -27.11
CA SER A 84 0.17 19.49 -28.18
C SER A 84 -0.37 18.07 -28.03
N PHE A 85 0.35 17.17 -27.36
CA PHE A 85 -0.03 15.76 -27.26
C PHE A 85 -0.37 15.36 -25.84
N LEU A 86 -1.51 14.70 -25.64
CA LEU A 86 -1.85 13.95 -24.44
C LEU A 86 -1.66 12.46 -24.71
N VAL A 87 -0.83 11.81 -23.90
CA VAL A 87 -0.52 10.38 -23.99
C VAL A 87 -1.14 9.66 -22.80
N ALA A 88 -2.05 8.72 -23.06
CA ALA A 88 -2.64 7.86 -22.04
C ALA A 88 -2.22 6.41 -22.29
N LEU A 89 -1.28 5.91 -21.48
CA LEU A 89 -0.69 4.59 -21.68
C LEU A 89 -1.71 3.48 -21.37
N VAL A 90 -1.67 2.38 -22.13
CA VAL A 90 -2.27 1.10 -21.72
C VAL A 90 -1.28 0.43 -20.76
N TYR A 91 -1.68 0.19 -19.52
CA TYR A 91 -0.79 -0.24 -18.44
C TYR A 91 -1.24 -1.50 -17.70
N GLN A 92 -2.45 -1.99 -17.98
CA GLN A 92 -3.03 -3.19 -17.39
C GLN A 92 -4.03 -3.80 -18.37
N ASP A 93 -4.24 -5.11 -18.27
CA ASP A 93 -5.33 -5.79 -18.97
C ASP A 93 -6.66 -5.38 -18.31
N THR A 94 -7.55 -4.72 -19.04
CA THR A 94 -8.83 -4.23 -18.49
C THR A 94 -10.01 -5.09 -18.94
N ALA A 95 -10.15 -5.24 -20.24
CA ALA A 95 -11.09 -6.13 -20.92
C ALA A 95 -10.42 -6.78 -22.14
N ALA A 96 -9.14 -7.16 -22.00
CA ALA A 96 -8.33 -7.71 -23.07
C ALA A 96 -8.90 -9.01 -23.64
N ASP A 97 -9.03 -9.10 -24.97
CA ASP A 97 -9.39 -10.32 -25.68
C ASP A 97 -8.15 -11.15 -26.10
N ASP A 98 -8.39 -12.34 -26.66
CA ASP A 98 -7.31 -13.24 -27.13
C ASP A 98 -6.43 -12.64 -28.24
N ALA A 99 -6.91 -11.61 -28.94
CA ALA A 99 -6.16 -10.88 -29.96
C ALA A 99 -5.39 -9.68 -29.38
N GLY A 100 -5.51 -9.42 -28.08
CA GLY A 100 -4.91 -8.29 -27.39
C GLY A 100 -5.65 -6.98 -27.61
N ASN A 101 -6.91 -7.01 -28.08
CA ASN A 101 -7.74 -5.81 -28.08
C ASN A 101 -8.23 -5.53 -26.67
N ASP A 102 -8.10 -4.28 -26.23
CA ASP A 102 -8.46 -3.88 -24.88
C ASP A 102 -9.20 -2.52 -24.91
N ILE A 103 -9.64 -2.09 -23.74
CA ILE A 103 -10.16 -0.75 -23.47
C ILE A 103 -9.24 -0.02 -22.49
N ARG A 104 -9.27 1.31 -22.53
CA ARG A 104 -8.61 2.19 -21.57
C ARG A 104 -9.66 3.02 -20.83
N ASN A 105 -9.77 2.78 -19.52
CA ASN A 105 -10.60 3.58 -18.61
C ASN A 105 -9.80 4.70 -17.96
N ASN A 106 -10.45 5.76 -17.47
CA ASN A 106 -9.82 6.87 -16.74
C ASN A 106 -8.82 7.70 -17.57
N ILE A 107 -9.21 8.18 -18.76
CA ILE A 107 -8.43 9.16 -19.54
C ILE A 107 -8.97 10.56 -19.28
N TYR A 108 -8.28 11.36 -18.49
CA TYR A 108 -8.64 12.75 -18.22
C TYR A 108 -8.25 13.66 -19.40
N LEU A 109 -9.21 14.35 -19.99
CA LEU A 109 -8.99 15.38 -21.01
C LEU A 109 -9.07 16.76 -20.34
N PRO A 110 -7.95 17.47 -20.15
CA PRO A 110 -7.94 18.75 -19.43
C PRO A 110 -8.56 19.87 -20.27
N GLY A 111 -8.89 20.99 -19.62
CA GLY A 111 -9.60 22.11 -20.21
C GLY A 111 -11.10 22.10 -19.89
N ASP A 112 -11.87 22.94 -20.57
CA ASP A 112 -13.33 22.98 -20.47
C ASP A 112 -13.99 22.35 -21.72
N ALA A 113 -15.31 22.48 -21.83
CA ALA A 113 -16.06 21.91 -22.94
C ALA A 113 -15.71 22.51 -24.31
N ASP A 114 -15.12 23.73 -24.34
CA ASP A 114 -14.72 24.43 -25.57
C ASP A 114 -13.32 23.97 -26.06
N GLN A 115 -12.50 23.41 -25.17
CA GLN A 115 -11.24 22.76 -25.56
C GLN A 115 -11.53 21.44 -26.28
N VAL A 116 -11.07 21.32 -27.52
CA VAL A 116 -11.17 20.07 -28.29
C VAL A 116 -9.88 19.26 -28.16
N TRP A 117 -10.02 17.95 -28.00
CA TRP A 117 -8.98 16.94 -28.10
C TRP A 117 -9.32 15.97 -29.23
N ILE A 118 -8.36 15.63 -30.06
CA ILE A 118 -8.56 14.82 -31.27
C ILE A 118 -7.75 13.54 -31.12
N ASP A 119 -8.38 12.37 -31.19
CA ASP A 119 -7.65 11.11 -31.27
C ASP A 119 -6.82 11.10 -32.56
N TYR A 120 -5.49 11.06 -32.41
CA TYR A 120 -4.55 11.18 -33.53
C TYR A 120 -4.76 10.11 -34.60
N PHE A 121 -5.17 8.90 -34.21
CA PHE A 121 -5.25 7.77 -35.12
C PHE A 121 -6.58 7.69 -35.86
N THR A 122 -7.67 8.12 -35.24
CA THR A 122 -9.03 8.02 -35.82
C THR A 122 -9.53 9.36 -36.36
N GLY A 123 -9.06 10.47 -35.80
CA GLY A 123 -9.58 11.82 -36.05
C GLY A 123 -10.85 12.15 -35.26
N GLU A 124 -11.35 11.23 -34.42
CA GLU A 124 -12.50 11.48 -33.56
C GLU A 124 -12.19 12.60 -32.55
N GLN A 125 -13.14 13.51 -32.35
CA GLN A 125 -12.95 14.69 -31.52
C GLN A 125 -13.75 14.59 -30.22
N TYR A 126 -13.19 15.11 -29.14
CA TYR A 126 -13.70 15.04 -27.77
C TYR A 126 -13.57 16.40 -27.10
N SER A 127 -14.57 16.82 -26.33
CA SER A 127 -14.46 18.00 -25.46
C SER A 127 -13.53 17.75 -24.26
N GLY A 128 -12.91 18.79 -23.73
CA GLY A 128 -12.18 18.77 -22.46
C GLY A 128 -13.10 18.75 -21.23
N GLY A 129 -12.50 18.72 -20.05
CA GLY A 129 -13.19 18.78 -18.75
C GLY A 129 -13.82 17.46 -18.33
N GLN A 130 -13.52 16.36 -19.01
CA GLN A 130 -14.11 15.05 -18.78
C GLN A 130 -13.06 13.93 -18.67
N VAL A 131 -13.48 12.82 -18.09
CA VAL A 131 -12.70 11.58 -18.02
C VAL A 131 -13.34 10.54 -18.95
N LEU A 132 -12.63 10.13 -19.99
CA LEU A 132 -13.11 9.09 -20.90
C LEU A 132 -12.88 7.69 -20.31
N ASN A 133 -13.88 6.83 -20.48
CA ASN A 133 -13.85 5.42 -20.15
C ASN A 133 -14.32 4.59 -21.33
N ASN A 134 -14.01 3.29 -21.29
CA ASN A 134 -14.28 2.35 -22.37
C ASN A 134 -13.66 2.81 -23.70
N PHE A 135 -12.50 3.49 -23.66
CA PHE A 135 -11.84 3.98 -24.86
C PHE A 135 -11.14 2.82 -25.58
N ASP A 136 -11.46 2.61 -26.86
CA ASP A 136 -10.88 1.52 -27.65
C ASP A 136 -9.35 1.62 -27.74
N ALA A 137 -8.67 0.60 -27.24
CA ALA A 137 -7.21 0.45 -27.25
C ALA A 137 -6.83 -0.93 -27.80
N PRO A 138 -7.10 -1.22 -29.10
CA PRO A 138 -6.62 -2.44 -29.73
C PRO A 138 -5.09 -2.54 -29.64
N LEU A 139 -4.53 -3.75 -29.75
CA LEU A 139 -3.09 -4.03 -29.54
C LEU A 139 -2.12 -3.04 -30.21
N TRP A 140 -2.49 -2.47 -31.37
CA TRP A 140 -1.68 -1.54 -32.14
C TRP A 140 -1.83 -0.05 -31.73
N LYS A 141 -2.88 0.32 -30.98
CA LYS A 141 -3.26 1.71 -30.73
C LYS A 141 -2.86 2.14 -29.33
N LEU A 142 -2.00 3.15 -29.26
CA LEU A 142 -1.74 3.94 -28.06
C LEU A 142 -2.79 5.06 -28.02
N PRO A 143 -3.60 5.21 -26.95
CA PRO A 143 -4.43 6.39 -26.78
C PRO A 143 -3.57 7.66 -26.78
N LEU A 144 -3.67 8.42 -27.88
CA LEU A 144 -2.87 9.59 -28.18
C LEU A 144 -3.80 10.68 -28.72
N PHE A 145 -3.90 11.78 -27.99
CA PHE A 145 -4.78 12.88 -28.35
C PHE A 145 -3.95 14.11 -28.71
N VAL A 146 -4.40 14.82 -29.74
CA VAL A 146 -3.84 16.11 -30.16
C VAL A 146 -4.79 17.21 -29.76
N LYS A 147 -4.25 18.26 -29.16
CA LYS A 147 -5.01 19.46 -28.82
C LYS A 147 -5.52 20.16 -30.09
N GLY A 148 -6.77 20.60 -30.10
CA GLY A 148 -7.31 21.45 -31.15
C GLY A 148 -6.46 22.71 -31.32
N ASN A 149 -6.27 23.14 -32.57
CA ASN A 149 -5.35 24.21 -32.99
C ASN A 149 -3.85 23.92 -32.79
N ALA A 150 -3.47 22.67 -32.48
CA ALA A 150 -2.06 22.28 -32.50
C ALA A 150 -1.47 22.30 -33.92
N ILE A 151 -0.20 22.67 -33.98
CA ILE A 151 0.61 22.63 -35.19
C ILE A 151 1.82 21.75 -34.90
N ILE A 152 2.01 20.71 -35.71
CA ILE A 152 3.02 19.67 -35.48
C ILE A 152 4.06 19.70 -36.62
N PRO A 153 5.23 20.32 -36.40
CA PRO A 153 6.33 20.22 -37.37
C PRO A 153 6.93 18.81 -37.38
N MET A 154 7.11 18.27 -38.59
CA MET A 154 7.55 16.91 -38.82
C MET A 154 8.61 16.83 -39.93
N TYR A 155 9.39 15.75 -39.90
CA TYR A 155 10.21 15.30 -41.03
C TYR A 155 9.54 14.15 -41.77
N GLU A 156 10.09 13.80 -42.93
CA GLU A 156 9.79 12.52 -43.58
C GLU A 156 10.31 11.35 -42.72
N PRO A 157 9.70 10.15 -42.84
CA PRO A 157 10.13 8.98 -42.09
C PRO A 157 11.61 8.66 -42.33
N ASN A 158 12.39 8.47 -41.26
CA ASN A 158 13.83 8.28 -41.34
C ASN A 158 14.31 7.25 -40.31
N ASN A 159 15.52 6.71 -40.48
CA ASN A 159 16.12 5.75 -39.55
C ASN A 159 17.09 6.41 -38.55
N ASN A 160 17.64 7.57 -38.90
CA ASN A 160 18.66 8.27 -38.12
C ASN A 160 18.83 9.72 -38.62
N PRO A 161 19.43 10.62 -37.83
CA PRO A 161 19.58 12.03 -38.19
C PRO A 161 20.70 12.31 -39.21
N VAL A 162 21.38 11.29 -39.74
CA VAL A 162 22.45 11.47 -40.73
C VAL A 162 21.83 11.67 -42.11
N VAL A 163 22.38 12.60 -42.89
CA VAL A 163 21.91 12.88 -44.26
C VAL A 163 21.89 11.63 -45.15
N PRO A 164 20.96 11.55 -46.12
CA PRO A 164 20.88 10.45 -47.05
C PRO A 164 22.18 10.22 -47.83
N SER A 165 22.53 8.96 -48.05
CA SER A 165 23.64 8.53 -48.90
C SER A 165 23.42 7.11 -49.43
N ASP A 166 24.26 6.63 -50.35
CA ASP A 166 24.19 5.25 -50.87
C ASP A 166 24.21 4.18 -49.75
N THR A 167 24.89 4.45 -48.64
CA THR A 167 24.96 3.56 -47.46
C THR A 167 23.96 3.89 -46.36
N ASN A 168 23.20 4.98 -46.51
CA ASN A 168 22.16 5.44 -45.59
C ASN A 168 20.98 6.01 -46.39
N PRO A 169 20.27 5.20 -47.20
CA PRO A 169 19.22 5.71 -48.07
C PRO A 169 18.02 6.28 -47.30
N GLU A 170 17.80 5.79 -46.07
CA GLU A 170 16.73 6.20 -45.14
C GLU A 170 17.23 7.24 -44.11
N GLY A 171 18.20 8.06 -44.50
CA GLY A 171 18.71 9.17 -43.69
C GLY A 171 17.73 10.34 -43.60
N LEU A 172 18.02 11.32 -42.74
CA LEU A 172 17.21 12.52 -42.58
C LEU A 172 17.58 13.58 -43.63
N ASP A 173 16.64 13.92 -44.52
CA ASP A 173 16.74 15.08 -45.41
C ASP A 173 16.12 16.34 -44.76
N LYS A 174 16.97 17.18 -44.14
CA LYS A 174 16.54 18.45 -43.51
C LYS A 174 16.04 19.50 -44.51
N THR A 175 16.22 19.30 -45.83
CA THR A 175 15.69 20.22 -46.86
C THR A 175 14.20 19.99 -47.13
N ARG A 176 13.61 18.95 -46.54
CA ARG A 176 12.19 18.61 -46.68
C ARG A 176 11.53 18.69 -45.31
N ARG A 177 10.52 19.55 -45.18
CA ARG A 177 9.75 19.71 -43.94
C ARG A 177 8.27 19.47 -44.18
N THR A 178 7.64 18.82 -43.23
CA THR A 178 6.20 18.60 -43.20
C THR A 178 5.63 19.33 -41.99
N THR A 179 4.41 19.84 -42.09
CA THR A 179 3.71 20.42 -40.94
C THR A 179 2.27 19.98 -40.98
N GLU A 180 1.85 19.34 -39.91
CA GLU A 180 0.47 18.90 -39.74
C GLU A 180 -0.31 19.90 -38.88
N PHE A 181 -1.49 20.30 -39.36
CA PHE A 181 -2.36 21.28 -38.74
C PHE A 181 -3.64 20.61 -38.27
N PHE A 182 -3.93 20.74 -36.98
CA PHE A 182 -5.16 20.28 -36.32
C PHE A 182 -6.10 21.46 -36.07
N ALA A 183 -6.28 22.30 -37.09
CA ALA A 183 -7.01 23.55 -36.94
C ALA A 183 -8.52 23.32 -36.74
N ILE A 184 -9.08 24.06 -35.79
CA ILE A 184 -10.51 24.23 -35.55
C ILE A 184 -10.79 25.74 -35.59
N ALA A 185 -11.99 26.18 -35.21
CA ALA A 185 -12.29 27.60 -35.11
C ALA A 185 -11.27 28.34 -34.22
N GLY A 186 -10.84 29.53 -34.65
CA GLY A 186 -9.88 30.36 -33.92
C GLY A 186 -8.44 30.25 -34.41
N ASP A 187 -7.50 30.46 -33.49
CA ASP A 187 -6.07 30.62 -33.77
C ASP A 187 -5.24 29.46 -33.21
N GLY A 188 -4.20 29.06 -33.96
CA GLY A 188 -3.15 28.15 -33.53
C GLY A 188 -1.78 28.74 -33.80
N SER A 189 -0.80 28.44 -32.94
CA SER A 189 0.58 28.89 -33.11
C SER A 189 1.58 27.92 -32.54
N TYR A 190 2.74 27.80 -33.17
CA TYR A 190 3.87 27.02 -32.68
C TYR A 190 5.17 27.61 -33.23
N THR A 191 6.28 27.49 -32.51
CA THR A 191 7.61 27.87 -33.01
C THR A 191 8.56 26.69 -32.84
N SER A 192 9.15 26.21 -33.95
CA SER A 192 10.14 25.13 -33.91
C SER A 192 11.54 25.67 -33.66
N TYR A 193 12.34 24.90 -32.95
CA TYR A 193 13.78 25.12 -32.76
C TYR A 193 14.58 24.07 -33.55
N GLU A 194 15.60 24.50 -34.30
CA GLU A 194 16.53 23.64 -35.04
C GLU A 194 17.97 24.15 -34.91
N ASP A 195 18.92 23.27 -34.61
CA ASP A 195 20.35 23.57 -34.63
C ASP A 195 21.16 22.46 -35.36
N ASP A 196 22.48 22.43 -35.15
CA ASP A 196 23.36 21.43 -35.76
C ASP A 196 23.18 20.00 -35.20
N GLY A 197 22.49 19.85 -34.05
CA GLY A 197 22.20 18.60 -33.37
C GLY A 197 23.41 17.89 -32.76
N ALA A 198 24.58 18.54 -32.70
CA ALA A 198 25.85 17.88 -32.37
C ALA A 198 26.79 18.70 -31.47
N SER A 199 26.64 20.02 -31.39
CA SER A 199 27.56 20.88 -30.63
C SER A 199 27.02 21.34 -29.27
N ILE A 200 27.92 21.42 -28.29
CA ILE A 200 27.68 22.02 -26.98
C ILE A 200 28.98 22.67 -26.51
N LYS A 201 28.87 23.88 -25.95
CA LYS A 201 29.98 24.59 -25.32
C LYS A 201 29.65 24.82 -23.86
N ASN A 202 30.52 24.38 -22.95
CA ASN A 202 30.44 24.70 -21.53
C ASN A 202 31.62 25.62 -21.16
N ASP A 203 31.33 26.78 -20.57
CA ASP A 203 32.30 27.70 -20.00
C ASP A 203 32.19 27.73 -18.47
N THR A 204 33.15 27.09 -17.80
CA THR A 204 33.16 26.89 -16.36
C THR A 204 33.90 28.02 -15.64
N ASP A 205 33.21 28.71 -14.73
CA ASP A 205 33.76 29.76 -13.86
C ASP A 205 33.84 29.27 -12.41
N GLU A 206 35.05 29.21 -11.85
CA GLU A 206 35.32 28.86 -10.44
C GLU A 206 35.83 30.06 -9.63
N SER A 207 35.70 31.28 -10.16
CA SER A 207 36.29 32.48 -9.56
C SER A 207 35.57 32.93 -8.27
N ASP A 208 34.31 32.54 -8.08
CA ASP A 208 33.57 32.78 -6.84
C ASP A 208 33.68 31.58 -5.89
N GLY A 209 34.69 31.63 -5.01
CA GLY A 209 34.92 30.58 -4.01
C GLY A 209 33.81 30.41 -2.96
N ALA A 210 32.81 31.31 -2.88
CA ALA A 210 31.65 31.15 -2.02
C ALA A 210 30.48 30.46 -2.74
N TYR A 211 30.35 30.65 -4.06
CA TYR A 211 29.29 30.06 -4.89
C TYR A 211 29.69 28.70 -5.50
N GLY A 212 30.99 28.43 -5.65
CA GLY A 212 31.52 27.19 -6.22
C GLY A 212 31.72 27.26 -7.74
N THR A 213 31.65 26.11 -8.41
CA THR A 213 31.78 25.97 -9.86
C THR A 213 30.48 26.38 -10.57
N ILE A 214 30.55 27.35 -11.49
CA ILE A 214 29.42 27.82 -12.30
C ILE A 214 29.66 27.41 -13.76
N ASP A 215 28.78 26.58 -14.31
CA ASP A 215 28.84 26.16 -15.72
C ASP A 215 27.91 27.03 -16.58
N ASN A 216 28.45 27.64 -17.64
CA ASN A 216 27.67 28.36 -18.65
C ASN A 216 27.57 27.52 -19.92
N ILE A 217 26.44 26.83 -20.08
CA ILE A 217 26.17 25.97 -21.23
C ILE A 217 25.59 26.79 -22.38
N SER A 218 26.13 26.63 -23.58
CA SER A 218 25.63 27.18 -24.83
C SER A 218 25.51 26.07 -25.88
N TYR A 219 24.36 26.02 -26.55
CA TYR A 219 24.04 25.06 -27.61
C TYR A 219 24.31 25.62 -29.02
N GLY A 220 24.99 26.76 -29.13
CA GLY A 220 25.34 27.39 -30.40
C GLY A 220 24.23 28.27 -31.00
N ASP A 221 24.42 28.63 -32.26
CA ASP A 221 23.40 29.35 -33.04
C ASP A 221 22.31 28.36 -33.50
N HIS A 222 21.09 28.86 -33.69
CA HIS A 222 19.93 28.05 -34.07
C HIS A 222 19.06 28.77 -35.09
N VAL A 223 18.07 28.05 -35.61
CA VAL A 223 17.01 28.54 -36.47
C VAL A 223 15.68 28.37 -35.76
N SER A 224 14.90 29.45 -35.75
CA SER A 224 13.51 29.46 -35.32
C SER A 224 12.60 29.61 -36.52
N THR A 225 11.52 28.85 -36.57
CA THR A 225 10.45 29.00 -37.57
C THR A 225 9.13 29.03 -36.83
N SER A 226 8.37 30.10 -37.01
CA SER A 226 7.02 30.22 -36.46
C SER A 226 5.99 29.70 -37.44
N TYR A 227 4.95 29.09 -36.90
CA TYR A 227 3.83 28.52 -37.60
C TYR A 227 2.55 29.12 -37.02
N SER A 228 1.58 29.41 -37.87
CA SER A 228 0.27 29.85 -37.42
C SER A 228 -0.86 29.29 -38.27
N SER A 229 -2.03 29.14 -37.66
CA SER A 229 -3.29 28.83 -38.34
C SER A 229 -4.37 29.77 -37.82
N HIS A 230 -5.25 30.24 -38.69
CA HIS A 230 -6.44 31.00 -38.33
C HIS A 230 -7.63 30.49 -39.13
N VAL A 231 -8.71 30.10 -38.46
CA VAL A 231 -9.98 29.70 -39.08
C VAL A 231 -11.04 30.73 -38.72
N GLY A 232 -11.47 31.50 -39.72
CA GLY A 232 -12.49 32.53 -39.58
C GLY A 232 -13.92 31.96 -39.55
N GLU A 233 -14.85 32.74 -39.00
CA GLU A 233 -16.29 32.39 -38.95
C GLU A 233 -16.93 32.20 -40.34
N ASP A 234 -16.29 32.72 -41.40
CA ASP A 234 -16.75 32.61 -42.79
C ASP A 234 -16.30 31.30 -43.47
N GLY A 235 -15.60 30.42 -42.76
CA GLY A 235 -15.06 29.17 -43.29
C GLY A 235 -13.77 29.36 -44.10
N THR A 236 -13.13 30.52 -44.02
CA THR A 236 -11.79 30.76 -44.57
C THR A 236 -10.73 30.38 -43.54
N ALA A 237 -9.85 29.45 -43.89
CA ALA A 237 -8.70 29.07 -43.08
C ALA A 237 -7.39 29.52 -43.73
N THR A 238 -6.48 30.10 -42.95
CA THR A 238 -5.13 30.47 -43.39
C THR A 238 -4.08 29.79 -42.52
N PHE A 239 -3.15 29.10 -43.16
CA PHE A 239 -2.03 28.40 -42.53
C PHE A 239 -0.74 29.02 -43.03
N THR A 240 0.15 29.39 -42.11
CA THR A 240 1.40 30.09 -42.42
C THR A 240 2.57 29.38 -41.78
N ILE A 241 3.62 29.15 -42.57
CA ILE A 241 4.97 28.89 -42.09
C ILE A 241 5.76 30.17 -42.35
N ASP A 242 6.10 30.90 -41.29
CA ASP A 242 6.80 32.17 -41.41
C ASP A 242 8.20 32.01 -41.99
N ALA A 243 8.79 33.13 -42.40
CA ALA A 243 10.20 33.16 -42.77
C ALA A 243 11.07 32.75 -41.58
N SER A 244 11.91 31.73 -41.78
CA SER A 244 12.82 31.22 -40.76
C SER A 244 13.85 32.28 -40.37
N THR A 245 14.14 32.39 -39.08
CA THR A 245 15.12 33.35 -38.53
C THR A 245 16.30 32.63 -37.89
N GLY A 246 17.50 33.17 -38.04
CA GLY A 246 18.72 32.58 -37.48
C GLY A 246 19.51 31.75 -38.50
N GLY A 247 20.36 30.85 -38.00
CA GLY A 247 21.23 30.00 -38.80
C GLY A 247 22.18 29.19 -37.93
N TYR A 248 22.77 28.13 -38.48
CA TYR A 248 23.84 27.35 -37.84
C TYR A 248 24.78 26.80 -38.93
N ASP A 249 25.93 26.23 -38.55
CA ASP A 249 26.89 25.71 -39.52
C ASP A 249 26.31 24.50 -40.29
N GLY A 250 26.26 24.61 -41.62
CA GLY A 250 25.61 23.61 -42.48
C GLY A 250 24.09 23.75 -42.64
N TYR A 251 23.48 24.83 -42.17
CA TYR A 251 22.07 25.13 -42.45
C TYR A 251 21.82 25.40 -43.94
N ASP A 252 20.83 24.70 -44.52
CA ASP A 252 20.31 24.95 -45.86
C ASP A 252 18.92 25.62 -45.77
N SER A 253 18.82 26.84 -46.30
CA SER A 253 17.57 27.61 -46.33
C SER A 253 16.68 27.26 -47.52
N ASN A 254 17.17 26.53 -48.51
CA ASN A 254 16.38 26.15 -49.68
C ASN A 254 15.59 24.87 -49.38
N ARG A 255 14.34 25.01 -48.92
CA ARG A 255 13.53 23.88 -48.43
C ARG A 255 12.22 23.70 -49.18
N ALA A 256 11.83 22.45 -49.36
CA ALA A 256 10.47 22.07 -49.75
C ALA A 256 9.60 21.94 -48.49
N SER A 257 8.35 22.41 -48.56
CA SER A 257 7.43 22.39 -47.42
C SER A 257 6.13 21.69 -47.81
N THR A 258 5.69 20.75 -46.99
CA THR A 258 4.42 20.03 -47.14
C THR A 258 3.47 20.41 -46.01
N PHE A 259 2.30 20.92 -46.36
CA PHE A 259 1.20 21.17 -45.42
C PHE A 259 0.30 19.94 -45.41
N VAL A 260 0.00 19.42 -44.22
CA VAL A 260 -1.00 18.37 -43.98
C VAL A 260 -2.10 19.00 -43.14
N VAL A 261 -3.27 19.19 -43.71
CA VAL A 261 -4.40 19.85 -43.04
C VAL A 261 -5.48 18.82 -42.78
N ASN A 262 -5.83 18.61 -41.50
CA ASN A 262 -6.96 17.78 -41.12
C ASN A 262 -8.27 18.50 -41.49
N VAL A 263 -9.14 17.81 -42.23
CA VAL A 263 -10.41 18.33 -42.74
C VAL A 263 -11.49 17.25 -42.66
N SER A 264 -12.77 17.65 -42.65
CA SER A 264 -13.90 16.72 -42.78
C SER A 264 -14.49 16.69 -44.19
N GLN A 265 -14.06 17.60 -45.07
CA GLN A 265 -14.43 17.64 -46.49
C GLN A 265 -13.34 18.32 -47.34
N GLU A 266 -13.40 18.13 -48.67
CA GLU A 266 -12.53 18.84 -49.60
C GLU A 266 -12.85 20.36 -49.60
N PRO A 267 -11.86 21.25 -49.42
CA PRO A 267 -12.08 22.70 -49.50
C PRO A 267 -12.47 23.18 -50.90
N ASP A 268 -13.28 24.24 -50.97
CA ASP A 268 -13.78 24.82 -52.23
C ASP A 268 -12.66 25.45 -53.08
N THR A 269 -11.72 26.14 -52.44
CA THR A 269 -10.57 26.77 -53.11
C THR A 269 -9.31 26.62 -52.29
N ILE A 270 -8.18 26.46 -52.98
CA ILE A 270 -6.86 26.26 -52.41
C ILE A 270 -5.93 27.31 -53.03
N VAL A 271 -5.31 28.14 -52.21
CA VAL A 271 -4.33 29.16 -52.67
C VAL A 271 -3.03 28.98 -51.91
N ALA A 272 -1.97 28.59 -52.63
CA ALA A 272 -0.63 28.40 -52.10
C ALA A 272 0.29 29.54 -52.54
N ARG A 273 1.07 30.13 -51.62
CA ARG A 273 2.03 31.21 -51.90
C ARG A 273 3.39 30.97 -51.27
N ASN A 274 4.46 31.25 -52.03
CA ASN A 274 5.82 31.41 -51.54
C ASN A 274 6.15 32.91 -51.52
N GLY A 275 6.15 33.53 -50.35
CA GLY A 275 6.19 34.98 -50.21
C GLY A 275 4.97 35.61 -50.89
N ASP A 276 5.20 36.61 -51.74
CA ASP A 276 4.14 37.24 -52.54
C ASP A 276 3.77 36.44 -53.81
N ALA A 277 4.51 35.38 -54.14
CA ALA A 277 4.32 34.61 -55.38
C ALA A 277 3.29 33.50 -55.20
N GLU A 278 2.17 33.59 -55.94
CA GLU A 278 1.15 32.53 -55.98
C GLU A 278 1.59 31.36 -56.86
N LEU A 279 1.38 30.14 -56.35
CA LEU A 279 1.76 28.89 -56.98
C LEU A 279 0.57 28.27 -57.72
N THR A 280 0.83 27.75 -58.92
CA THR A 280 -0.17 27.00 -59.69
C THR A 280 -0.38 25.64 -59.04
N GLN A 281 -1.61 25.32 -58.63
CA GLN A 281 -1.90 24.03 -58.02
C GLN A 281 -2.00 22.91 -59.07
N ILE A 282 -1.31 21.81 -58.81
CA ILE A 282 -1.33 20.59 -59.62
C ILE A 282 -1.96 19.49 -58.76
N ALA A 283 -3.22 19.15 -59.07
CA ALA A 283 -3.92 18.09 -58.36
C ALA A 283 -3.45 16.70 -58.83
N VAL A 284 -3.25 15.79 -57.87
CA VAL A 284 -2.98 14.36 -58.11
C VAL A 284 -4.04 13.50 -57.43
N SER A 285 -4.09 12.21 -57.76
CA SER A 285 -5.22 11.33 -57.39
C SER A 285 -4.89 10.26 -56.36
N SER A 286 -3.63 10.16 -55.94
CA SER A 286 -3.21 9.19 -54.93
C SER A 286 -2.02 9.70 -54.11
N LYS A 287 -1.82 9.11 -52.93
CA LYS A 287 -0.67 9.39 -52.08
C LYS A 287 0.65 9.02 -52.74
N ASP A 288 0.70 7.93 -53.51
CA ASP A 288 1.88 7.53 -54.28
C ASP A 288 2.25 8.56 -55.35
N GLU A 289 1.26 9.10 -56.06
CA GLU A 289 1.48 10.19 -57.03
C GLU A 289 1.96 11.46 -56.32
N PHE A 290 1.34 11.80 -55.18
CA PHE A 290 1.74 12.95 -54.38
C PHE A 290 3.19 12.84 -53.90
N ASP A 291 3.61 11.67 -53.42
CA ASP A 291 4.97 11.44 -52.92
C ASP A 291 6.00 11.47 -54.04
N ALA A 292 5.67 10.92 -55.21
CA ALA A 292 6.57 10.85 -56.36
C ALA A 292 6.78 12.18 -57.11
N VAL A 293 5.80 13.08 -57.09
CA VAL A 293 5.86 14.35 -57.85
C VAL A 293 6.59 15.43 -57.04
N GLU A 294 7.60 16.03 -57.68
CA GLU A 294 8.29 17.23 -57.19
C GLU A 294 7.78 18.48 -57.94
N PRO A 295 7.18 19.47 -57.26
CA PRO A 295 6.65 20.67 -57.90
C PRO A 295 7.76 21.52 -58.54
N ALA A 296 7.49 22.08 -59.73
CA ALA A 296 8.36 23.10 -60.30
C ALA A 296 8.29 24.41 -59.49
N ALA A 297 9.25 25.32 -59.67
CA ALA A 297 9.40 26.54 -58.87
C ALA A 297 8.17 27.48 -58.76
N SER A 298 7.17 27.34 -59.64
CA SER A 298 5.92 28.14 -59.63
C SER A 298 4.67 27.28 -59.43
N GLU A 299 4.84 26.06 -58.92
CA GLU A 299 3.79 25.06 -58.75
C GLU A 299 3.69 24.59 -57.28
N ALA A 300 2.53 24.06 -56.91
CA ALA A 300 2.31 23.30 -55.69
C ALA A 300 1.52 22.04 -56.05
N VAL A 301 1.86 20.89 -55.47
CA VAL A 301 1.12 19.63 -55.69
C VAL A 301 0.05 19.52 -54.61
N VAL A 302 -1.17 19.13 -54.99
CA VAL A 302 -2.32 19.01 -54.08
C VAL A 302 -2.90 17.60 -54.16
N PHE A 303 -3.19 17.01 -53.01
CA PHE A 303 -3.89 15.73 -52.90
C PHE A 303 -4.88 15.80 -51.72
N TYR A 304 -6.16 15.57 -52.02
CA TYR A 304 -7.19 15.37 -51.00
C TYR A 304 -7.38 13.86 -50.81
N ASP A 305 -7.19 13.40 -49.57
CA ASP A 305 -7.29 12.01 -49.19
C ASP A 305 -8.53 11.82 -48.32
N GLU A 306 -9.56 11.18 -48.88
CA GLU A 306 -10.84 10.92 -48.21
C GLU A 306 -10.72 9.90 -47.07
N ALA A 307 -9.70 9.04 -47.10
CA ALA A 307 -9.52 7.97 -46.13
C ALA A 307 -8.02 7.64 -45.97
N PRO A 308 -7.24 8.54 -45.34
CA PRO A 308 -5.80 8.33 -45.22
C PRO A 308 -5.48 7.08 -44.40
N ASN A 309 -4.62 6.22 -44.93
CA ASN A 309 -4.07 5.09 -44.18
C ASN A 309 -2.77 5.50 -43.49
N LEU A 310 -2.78 5.59 -42.16
CA LEU A 310 -1.61 5.96 -41.36
C LEU A 310 -0.55 4.85 -41.29
N ASN A 311 -0.91 3.60 -41.57
CA ASN A 311 0.02 2.47 -41.64
C ASN A 311 0.62 2.33 -43.04
N ALA A 312 1.38 3.34 -43.47
CA ALA A 312 1.88 3.43 -44.84
C ALA A 312 3.35 3.01 -45.02
N THR A 313 3.99 2.39 -44.01
CA THR A 313 5.40 1.95 -44.13
C THR A 313 5.48 0.58 -44.81
N PRO A 314 5.99 0.47 -46.05
CA PRO A 314 6.01 -0.81 -46.76
C PRO A 314 6.90 -1.82 -46.07
N SER A 315 6.42 -3.05 -45.88
CA SER A 315 7.21 -4.14 -45.32
C SER A 315 6.61 -5.52 -45.62
N ASP A 316 7.32 -6.58 -45.23
CA ASP A 316 6.92 -7.96 -45.51
C ASP A 316 6.05 -8.58 -44.38
N GLU A 317 5.84 -7.87 -43.25
CA GLU A 317 4.99 -8.38 -42.16
C GLU A 317 3.49 -8.19 -42.41
N ASP A 318 2.65 -9.09 -41.86
CA ASP A 318 1.20 -9.04 -42.09
C ASP A 318 0.59 -7.77 -41.49
N PHE A 319 1.07 -7.28 -40.33
CA PHE A 319 0.61 -6.02 -39.74
C PHE A 319 0.76 -4.82 -40.69
N SER A 320 1.74 -4.81 -41.61
CA SER A 320 1.88 -3.71 -42.59
C SER A 320 0.70 -3.60 -43.56
N ASN A 321 -0.15 -4.64 -43.65
CA ASN A 321 -1.39 -4.64 -44.42
C ASN A 321 -2.62 -4.25 -43.59
N THR A 322 -2.46 -3.97 -42.29
CA THR A 322 -3.56 -3.50 -41.43
C THR A 322 -3.81 -2.04 -41.71
N GLU A 323 -4.97 -1.71 -42.28
CA GLU A 323 -5.34 -0.32 -42.55
C GLU A 323 -5.68 0.41 -41.24
N ILE A 324 -5.05 1.57 -41.03
CA ILE A 324 -5.37 2.50 -39.95
C ILE A 324 -5.94 3.75 -40.61
N THR A 325 -7.26 3.78 -40.76
CA THR A 325 -7.95 4.88 -41.44
C THR A 325 -8.27 5.98 -40.45
N THR A 326 -7.99 7.23 -40.84
CA THR A 326 -8.30 8.44 -40.06
C THR A 326 -9.24 9.36 -40.84
N THR A 327 -9.65 10.49 -40.26
CA THR A 327 -10.44 11.53 -40.94
C THR A 327 -9.72 12.08 -42.17
N PRO A 328 -10.46 12.65 -43.16
CA PRO A 328 -9.86 13.17 -44.38
C PRO A 328 -8.71 14.16 -44.15
N LYS A 329 -7.74 14.17 -45.07
CA LYS A 329 -6.59 15.09 -45.01
C LYS A 329 -6.36 15.75 -46.36
N LEU A 330 -6.04 17.04 -46.34
CA LEU A 330 -5.53 17.78 -47.49
C LEU A 330 -4.00 17.88 -47.40
N TYR A 331 -3.32 17.36 -48.41
CA TYR A 331 -1.87 17.45 -48.58
C TYR A 331 -1.53 18.51 -49.64
N VAL A 332 -0.66 19.46 -49.29
CA VAL A 332 -0.17 20.49 -50.23
C VAL A 332 1.35 20.59 -50.16
N LYS A 333 2.05 20.13 -51.20
CA LYS A 333 3.51 20.20 -51.34
C LYS A 333 3.92 21.44 -52.13
N PHE A 334 4.61 22.37 -51.47
CA PHE A 334 5.11 23.61 -52.07
C PHE A 334 6.46 23.37 -52.75
N ALA A 335 6.72 24.09 -53.84
CA ALA A 335 8.05 24.13 -54.46
C ALA A 335 9.12 24.64 -53.50
N MET A 336 10.35 24.12 -53.66
CA MET A 336 11.51 24.58 -52.91
C MET A 336 11.66 26.10 -52.98
N THR A 337 11.95 26.71 -51.84
CA THR A 337 12.19 28.15 -51.73
C THR A 337 13.20 28.46 -50.63
N ASP A 338 13.82 29.64 -50.69
CA ASP A 338 14.61 30.18 -49.59
C ASP A 338 13.67 30.57 -48.44
N VAL A 339 13.59 29.71 -47.43
CA VAL A 339 12.67 29.86 -46.30
C VAL A 339 13.07 30.98 -45.35
N GLN A 340 14.27 31.55 -45.46
CA GLN A 340 14.62 32.77 -44.71
C GLN A 340 14.06 34.04 -45.35
N GLN A 341 13.71 33.99 -46.64
CA GLN A 341 13.17 35.14 -47.37
C GLN A 341 11.67 35.07 -47.59
N ASN A 342 11.13 33.85 -47.72
CA ASN A 342 9.76 33.63 -48.15
C ASN A 342 8.98 32.85 -47.09
N ALA A 343 7.97 33.48 -46.48
CA ALA A 343 6.93 32.74 -45.76
C ALA A 343 6.13 31.87 -46.75
N GLN A 344 5.65 30.70 -46.30
CA GLN A 344 4.75 29.88 -47.10
C GLN A 344 3.34 29.97 -46.53
N ILE A 345 2.37 30.33 -47.37
CA ILE A 345 1.00 30.60 -46.95
C ILE A 345 0.06 29.73 -47.75
N LEU A 346 -0.82 29.00 -47.05
CA LEU A 346 -1.92 28.24 -47.60
C LEU A 346 -3.24 28.87 -47.14
N THR A 347 -4.07 29.31 -48.08
CA THR A 347 -5.43 29.78 -47.78
C THR A 347 -6.46 28.82 -48.38
N LEU A 348 -7.41 28.40 -47.57
CA LEU A 348 -8.50 27.50 -47.93
C LEU A 348 -9.84 28.22 -47.72
N THR A 349 -10.76 28.16 -48.68
CA THR A 349 -12.17 28.55 -48.47
C THR A 349 -13.05 27.32 -48.41
N GLY A 350 -14.14 27.37 -47.64
CA GLY A 350 -14.97 26.18 -47.41
C GLY A 350 -14.25 25.14 -46.56
N PHE A 351 -13.30 25.58 -45.73
CA PHE A 351 -12.60 24.73 -44.77
C PHE A 351 -13.57 24.26 -43.69
N VAL A 352 -13.61 22.95 -43.46
CA VAL A 352 -14.35 22.33 -42.37
C VAL A 352 -13.47 21.23 -41.78
N ASN A 353 -13.38 21.20 -40.45
CA ASN A 353 -12.79 20.13 -39.68
C ASN A 353 -13.69 19.87 -38.45
N ASP A 354 -14.87 19.31 -38.72
CA ASP A 354 -15.91 19.07 -37.73
C ASP A 354 -15.90 17.60 -37.34
N GLY A 355 -15.77 17.32 -36.04
CA GLY A 355 -15.81 15.98 -35.46
C GLY A 355 -17.20 15.52 -35.03
N GLU A 356 -18.25 16.31 -35.30
CA GLU A 356 -19.64 16.03 -34.92
C GLU A 356 -19.81 15.76 -33.40
N ILE A 357 -19.09 16.53 -32.57
CA ILE A 357 -19.20 16.45 -31.11
C ILE A 357 -20.67 16.69 -30.72
N SER A 358 -21.23 15.81 -29.88
CA SER A 358 -22.63 15.93 -29.42
C SER A 358 -22.91 17.31 -28.83
N ALA A 359 -24.07 17.89 -29.13
CA ALA A 359 -24.42 19.21 -28.62
C ALA A 359 -24.35 19.28 -27.09
N ASP A 360 -23.82 20.38 -26.54
CA ASP A 360 -23.78 20.60 -25.09
C ASP A 360 -24.94 21.47 -24.62
N THR A 361 -26.16 20.99 -24.85
CA THR A 361 -27.41 21.63 -24.42
C THR A 361 -28.36 20.60 -23.82
N LEU A 362 -29.28 21.07 -22.97
CA LEU A 362 -30.38 20.26 -22.49
C LEU A 362 -31.24 19.80 -23.67
N ASN A 363 -31.44 18.48 -23.77
CA ASN A 363 -32.41 17.85 -24.64
C ASN A 363 -33.65 17.47 -23.82
N GLU A 364 -34.75 18.22 -23.97
CA GLU A 364 -36.01 17.96 -23.25
C GLU A 364 -36.70 16.64 -23.66
N HIS A 365 -36.21 16.00 -24.72
CA HIS A 365 -36.71 14.72 -25.24
C HIS A 365 -35.90 13.51 -24.76
N LEU A 366 -34.85 13.72 -23.96
CA LEU A 366 -34.00 12.67 -23.42
C LEU A 366 -34.21 12.55 -21.91
N ASP A 367 -34.71 11.40 -21.46
CA ASP A 367 -34.95 11.15 -20.05
C ASP A 367 -33.64 10.96 -19.27
N ALA A 368 -33.65 11.33 -17.99
CA ALA A 368 -32.55 11.01 -17.09
C ALA A 368 -32.55 9.50 -16.78
N PRO A 369 -31.39 8.83 -16.69
CA PRO A 369 -31.35 7.43 -16.30
C PRO A 369 -31.89 7.22 -14.89
N GLU A 370 -32.66 6.14 -14.72
CA GLU A 370 -33.24 5.74 -13.44
C GLU A 370 -32.43 4.61 -12.77
N ASN A 371 -32.73 4.32 -11.51
CA ASN A 371 -32.17 3.17 -10.76
C ASN A 371 -30.64 3.12 -10.64
N LEU A 372 -29.99 4.30 -10.54
CA LEU A 372 -28.58 4.37 -10.14
C LEU A 372 -28.37 3.73 -8.76
N THR A 373 -27.70 2.59 -8.72
CA THR A 373 -27.53 1.77 -7.51
C THR A 373 -26.12 1.21 -7.37
N ASP A 374 -25.65 1.06 -6.13
CA ASP A 374 -24.48 0.22 -5.81
C ASP A 374 -24.87 -1.26 -5.93
N THR A 375 -24.19 -1.96 -6.84
CA THR A 375 -24.38 -3.39 -7.11
C THR A 375 -23.38 -4.26 -6.34
N SER A 376 -22.19 -3.73 -6.03
CA SER A 376 -21.12 -4.44 -5.34
C SER A 376 -20.00 -3.49 -4.92
N SER A 377 -19.97 -3.09 -3.65
CA SER A 377 -18.82 -2.38 -3.08
C SER A 377 -17.77 -3.33 -2.49
N THR A 378 -16.50 -3.00 -2.66
CA THR A 378 -15.34 -3.57 -1.97
C THR A 378 -14.71 -2.52 -1.05
N PRO A 379 -13.66 -2.81 -0.27
CA PRO A 379 -12.96 -1.78 0.48
C PRO A 379 -12.34 -0.68 -0.40
N THR A 380 -12.02 -0.98 -1.66
CA THR A 380 -11.33 -0.06 -2.58
C THR A 380 -12.13 0.28 -3.84
N SER A 381 -13.38 -0.18 -3.95
CA SER A 381 -14.19 0.11 -5.13
C SER A 381 -15.69 0.13 -4.86
N ILE A 382 -16.43 0.84 -5.71
CA ILE A 382 -17.90 0.89 -5.76
C ILE A 382 -18.34 0.59 -7.19
N SER A 383 -19.10 -0.49 -7.40
CA SER A 383 -19.68 -0.85 -8.70
C SER A 383 -21.11 -0.33 -8.83
N LEU A 384 -21.38 0.47 -9.86
CA LEU A 384 -22.65 1.14 -10.12
C LEU A 384 -23.35 0.54 -11.34
N ALA A 385 -24.68 0.56 -11.34
CA ALA A 385 -25.50 0.30 -12.51
C ALA A 385 -26.73 1.21 -12.55
N TRP A 386 -27.26 1.47 -13.75
CA TRP A 386 -28.48 2.24 -14.00
C TRP A 386 -29.26 1.67 -15.19
N ASP A 387 -30.50 2.13 -15.36
CA ASP A 387 -31.35 1.69 -16.46
C ASP A 387 -30.97 2.37 -17.79
N GLU A 388 -30.98 1.59 -18.87
CA GLU A 388 -30.80 2.12 -20.22
C GLU A 388 -31.96 3.05 -20.64
N VAL A 389 -31.63 4.23 -21.17
CA VAL A 389 -32.62 5.21 -21.66
C VAL A 389 -32.93 4.94 -23.14
N ARG A 390 -34.17 4.52 -23.41
CA ARG A 390 -34.67 4.24 -24.76
C ARG A 390 -35.89 5.09 -25.07
N ALA A 391 -36.03 5.50 -26.34
CA ALA A 391 -37.25 6.11 -26.84
C ALA A 391 -38.47 5.22 -26.50
N GLY A 392 -39.40 5.77 -25.73
CA GLY A 392 -40.59 5.10 -25.26
C GLY A 392 -41.62 4.94 -26.36
N GLU A 393 -42.25 3.75 -26.44
CA GLU A 393 -43.34 3.50 -27.40
C GLU A 393 -44.58 4.40 -27.17
N SER A 394 -44.70 5.01 -25.99
CA SER A 394 -45.83 5.86 -25.60
C SER A 394 -45.59 7.36 -25.73
N ASP A 395 -44.34 7.81 -25.89
CA ASP A 395 -44.01 9.21 -26.15
C ASP A 395 -43.25 9.31 -27.48
N GLU A 396 -43.98 9.69 -28.52
CA GLU A 396 -43.45 9.80 -29.89
C GLU A 396 -42.32 10.82 -30.04
N ASN A 397 -42.11 11.70 -29.05
CA ASN A 397 -41.00 12.66 -29.06
C ASN A 397 -39.81 12.23 -28.23
N SER A 398 -39.88 11.11 -27.49
CA SER A 398 -38.76 10.65 -26.68
C SER A 398 -37.62 10.09 -27.54
N GLU A 399 -36.38 10.32 -27.11
CA GLU A 399 -35.18 9.90 -27.80
C GLU A 399 -34.41 8.85 -26.98
N SER A 400 -33.62 8.01 -27.66
CA SER A 400 -32.71 7.06 -27.01
C SER A 400 -31.37 7.71 -26.69
N ALA A 401 -30.74 7.26 -25.60
CA ALA A 401 -29.35 7.58 -25.32
C ALA A 401 -28.42 6.84 -26.28
N THR A 402 -27.31 7.49 -26.65
CA THR A 402 -26.17 6.85 -27.33
C THR A 402 -24.97 6.73 -26.42
N SER A 403 -24.89 7.56 -25.37
CA SER A 403 -23.88 7.48 -24.33
C SER A 403 -24.39 8.00 -22.98
N TYR A 404 -23.60 7.79 -21.93
CA TYR A 404 -23.86 8.25 -20.58
C TYR A 404 -22.65 8.96 -19.99
N GLU A 405 -22.93 9.88 -19.09
CA GLU A 405 -21.94 10.53 -18.25
C GLU A 405 -22.30 10.35 -16.78
N LEU A 406 -21.30 10.13 -15.93
CA LEU A 406 -21.43 10.21 -14.48
C LEU A 406 -20.82 11.51 -13.97
N LEU A 407 -21.44 12.10 -12.96
CA LEU A 407 -20.84 13.14 -12.14
C LEU A 407 -20.40 12.47 -10.83
N ILE A 408 -19.10 12.29 -10.65
CA ILE A 408 -18.49 11.63 -9.50
C ILE A 408 -17.70 12.67 -8.72
N ASP A 409 -18.17 13.01 -7.52
CA ASP A 409 -17.57 14.04 -6.66
C ASP A 409 -17.27 15.36 -7.38
N GLY A 410 -18.12 15.71 -8.36
CA GLY A 410 -18.02 16.92 -9.17
C GLY A 410 -17.23 16.78 -10.48
N GLN A 411 -16.57 15.65 -10.74
CA GLN A 411 -15.87 15.37 -12.01
C GLN A 411 -16.76 14.58 -12.97
N ILE A 412 -16.75 14.95 -14.25
CA ILE A 412 -17.51 14.25 -15.31
C ILE A 412 -16.71 13.05 -15.83
N PHE A 413 -17.36 11.89 -15.87
CA PHE A 413 -16.86 10.63 -16.44
C PHE A 413 -17.76 10.22 -17.60
N ASN A 414 -17.25 10.23 -18.82
CA ASN A 414 -17.92 9.70 -19.99
C ASN A 414 -17.65 8.19 -20.07
N VAL A 415 -18.71 7.38 -20.13
CA VAL A 415 -18.62 5.91 -20.13
C VAL A 415 -19.11 5.28 -21.43
N GLY A 416 -19.27 6.08 -22.49
CA GLY A 416 -19.83 5.61 -23.75
C GLY A 416 -21.23 5.05 -23.54
N SER A 417 -21.56 3.95 -24.22
CA SER A 417 -22.89 3.31 -24.15
C SER A 417 -23.09 2.37 -22.95
N ALA A 418 -22.11 2.27 -22.05
CA ALA A 418 -22.19 1.39 -20.88
C ALA A 418 -23.33 1.81 -19.93
N THR A 419 -23.91 0.83 -19.24
CA THR A 419 -24.98 1.03 -18.23
C THR A 419 -24.50 0.67 -16.82
N ASP A 420 -23.19 0.52 -16.67
CA ASP A 420 -22.48 0.17 -15.46
C ASP A 420 -21.12 0.86 -15.43
N PHE A 421 -20.58 1.05 -14.23
CA PHE A 421 -19.29 1.69 -13.99
C PHE A 421 -18.67 1.19 -12.69
N VAL A 422 -17.35 0.98 -12.67
CA VAL A 422 -16.63 0.63 -11.44
C VAL A 422 -15.72 1.80 -11.07
N HIS A 423 -16.01 2.43 -9.93
CA HIS A 423 -15.14 3.44 -9.33
C HIS A 423 -14.10 2.72 -8.46
N GLU A 424 -12.85 2.65 -8.93
CA GLU A 424 -11.74 1.92 -8.28
C GLU A 424 -10.80 2.85 -7.50
N ASP A 425 -9.76 2.29 -6.89
CA ASP A 425 -8.71 3.00 -6.13
C ASP A 425 -9.21 3.91 -5.00
N LEU A 426 -10.33 3.51 -4.37
CA LEU A 426 -10.93 4.25 -3.27
C LEU A 426 -10.21 3.96 -1.95
N ALA A 427 -10.16 4.98 -1.09
CA ALA A 427 -9.76 4.79 0.30
C ALA A 427 -10.78 3.90 1.03
N TYR A 428 -10.34 3.18 2.07
CA TYR A 428 -11.24 2.38 2.89
C TYR A 428 -12.27 3.25 3.58
N ASN A 429 -13.53 2.79 3.63
CA ASN A 429 -14.64 3.49 4.27
C ASN A 429 -14.82 4.94 3.80
N SER A 430 -14.50 5.25 2.54
CA SER A 430 -14.72 6.56 1.94
C SER A 430 -16.11 6.66 1.34
N THR A 431 -16.73 7.84 1.44
CA THR A 431 -18.05 8.11 0.89
C THR A 431 -17.91 8.99 -0.36
N HIS A 432 -18.62 8.63 -1.41
CA HIS A 432 -18.59 9.29 -2.71
C HIS A 432 -20.02 9.63 -3.17
N THR A 433 -20.14 10.64 -4.02
CA THR A 433 -21.39 11.14 -4.59
C THR A 433 -21.46 10.87 -6.08
N TYR A 434 -22.64 10.49 -6.55
CA TYR A 434 -22.86 10.04 -7.92
C TYR A 434 -24.17 10.60 -8.49
N GLN A 435 -24.09 11.10 -9.71
CA GLN A 435 -25.24 11.32 -10.59
C GLN A 435 -24.93 10.72 -11.96
N VAL A 436 -25.95 10.36 -12.73
CA VAL A 436 -25.80 9.90 -14.11
C VAL A 436 -26.74 10.69 -15.02
N ARG A 437 -26.31 10.98 -16.25
CA ARG A 437 -27.16 11.54 -17.31
C ARG A 437 -26.93 10.80 -18.62
N ALA A 438 -27.98 10.70 -19.42
CA ALA A 438 -27.93 10.26 -20.80
C ALA A 438 -27.50 11.39 -21.75
N ARG A 439 -26.83 11.03 -22.85
CA ARG A 439 -26.51 11.90 -23.99
C ARG A 439 -26.90 11.27 -25.32
N ASN A 440 -27.16 12.13 -26.30
CA ASN A 440 -27.19 11.79 -27.72
C ASN A 440 -26.70 12.99 -28.56
N ALA A 441 -26.75 12.88 -29.89
CA ALA A 441 -26.29 13.95 -30.79
C ALA A 441 -26.96 15.32 -30.54
N ASN A 442 -28.21 15.32 -30.07
CA ASN A 442 -29.01 16.54 -29.86
C ASN A 442 -28.78 17.21 -28.49
N GLY A 443 -28.13 16.53 -27.55
CA GLY A 443 -27.89 17.08 -26.22
C GLY A 443 -27.77 16.07 -25.09
N TYR A 444 -27.84 16.57 -23.87
CA TYR A 444 -27.86 15.79 -22.63
C TYR A 444 -29.23 15.86 -21.95
N SER A 445 -29.57 14.82 -21.18
CA SER A 445 -30.68 14.84 -20.23
C SER A 445 -30.32 15.62 -18.96
N VAL A 446 -31.32 15.93 -18.12
CA VAL A 446 -31.03 16.36 -16.73
C VAL A 446 -30.31 15.26 -15.97
N TRP A 447 -29.51 15.63 -14.96
CA TRP A 447 -28.90 14.65 -14.07
C TRP A 447 -29.95 13.86 -13.29
N SER A 448 -29.68 12.57 -13.05
CA SER A 448 -30.39 11.76 -12.07
C SER A 448 -30.32 12.41 -10.67
N PRO A 449 -31.20 12.02 -9.73
CA PRO A 449 -31.01 12.37 -8.33
C PRO A 449 -29.63 11.92 -7.83
N GLU A 450 -28.99 12.77 -7.02
CA GLU A 450 -27.71 12.43 -6.37
C GLU A 450 -27.87 11.24 -5.43
N GLN A 451 -26.98 10.27 -5.59
CA GLN A 451 -26.83 9.11 -4.71
C GLN A 451 -25.49 9.19 -3.98
N SER A 452 -25.44 8.61 -2.79
CA SER A 452 -24.20 8.50 -2.02
C SER A 452 -23.98 7.06 -1.58
N PHE A 453 -22.80 6.55 -1.91
CA PHE A 453 -22.36 5.19 -1.58
C PHE A 453 -20.99 5.26 -0.92
N ALA A 454 -20.62 4.21 -0.18
CA ALA A 454 -19.36 4.14 0.52
C ALA A 454 -18.65 2.82 0.25
N SER A 455 -17.32 2.89 0.11
CA SER A 455 -16.48 1.70 0.08
C SER A 455 -16.54 0.97 1.43
N LYS A 456 -16.22 -0.32 1.45
CA LYS A 456 -16.27 -1.11 2.69
C LYS A 456 -15.17 -0.68 3.68
N PRO A 457 -15.36 -0.94 4.98
CA PRO A 457 -14.30 -0.75 5.97
C PRO A 457 -13.03 -1.53 5.64
N ASP A 458 -11.92 -1.06 6.21
CA ASP A 458 -10.63 -1.75 6.15
C ASP A 458 -10.80 -3.24 6.52
N PRO A 459 -10.46 -4.17 5.61
CA PRO A 459 -10.57 -5.61 5.87
C PRO A 459 -9.65 -6.04 7.01
N TRP A 460 -8.55 -5.32 7.25
CA TRP A 460 -7.52 -5.64 8.23
C TRP A 460 -7.70 -4.93 9.57
N ARG A 461 -8.77 -4.13 9.75
CA ARG A 461 -9.01 -3.35 11.00
C ARG A 461 -9.02 -4.17 12.29
N ASN A 462 -9.28 -5.47 12.18
CA ASN A 462 -9.30 -6.41 13.29
C ASN A 462 -8.13 -7.38 13.27
N ALA A 463 -7.20 -7.29 12.33
CA ALA A 463 -5.97 -8.07 12.29
C ALA A 463 -4.82 -7.21 12.84
N PRO A 464 -4.54 -7.21 14.16
CA PRO A 464 -3.31 -6.60 14.65
C PRO A 464 -2.10 -7.29 14.02
N VAL A 465 -1.00 -6.54 13.91
CA VAL A 465 0.30 -7.07 13.44
C VAL A 465 1.16 -7.42 14.65
N PRO A 466 1.87 -8.56 14.66
CA PRO A 466 2.78 -8.90 15.75
C PRO A 466 3.93 -7.87 15.84
N VAL A 467 4.34 -7.52 17.06
CA VAL A 467 5.49 -6.62 17.29
C VAL A 467 6.82 -7.35 17.12
N ALA A 468 6.81 -8.68 17.21
CA ALA A 468 7.93 -9.54 16.88
C ALA A 468 7.43 -10.87 16.29
N ALA A 469 8.13 -11.35 15.27
CA ALA A 469 7.97 -12.67 14.69
C ALA A 469 9.36 -13.31 14.60
N ASP A 470 9.46 -14.58 15.00
CA ASP A 470 10.72 -15.34 15.03
C ASP A 470 10.48 -16.73 14.43
N TRP A 471 11.10 -16.99 13.28
CA TRP A 471 11.09 -18.31 12.65
C TRP A 471 12.36 -19.08 13.02
N ASP A 472 12.19 -20.27 13.58
CA ASP A 472 13.33 -21.09 14.07
C ASP A 472 13.98 -21.98 12.98
N GLY A 473 13.52 -21.87 11.72
CA GLY A 473 14.01 -22.62 10.56
C GLY A 473 14.82 -21.77 9.56
N GLY A 474 15.08 -22.34 8.38
CA GLY A 474 15.77 -21.63 7.29
C GLY A 474 14.82 -20.93 6.32
N TYR A 475 15.33 -19.94 5.59
CA TYR A 475 14.58 -19.19 4.56
C TYR A 475 14.96 -19.63 3.15
N TYR A 476 14.00 -19.52 2.23
CA TYR A 476 14.30 -19.52 0.82
C TYR A 476 14.61 -18.07 0.38
N SER A 477 15.86 -17.80 0.00
CA SER A 477 16.28 -16.46 -0.42
C SER A 477 16.02 -15.40 0.66
N ASN A 478 15.40 -14.27 0.30
CA ASN A 478 15.06 -13.14 1.17
C ASN A 478 13.58 -13.12 1.60
N SER A 479 12.87 -14.24 1.49
CA SER A 479 11.44 -14.37 1.83
C SER A 479 11.21 -14.61 3.32
N VAL A 480 11.48 -13.57 4.12
CA VAL A 480 11.36 -13.58 5.58
C VAL A 480 9.92 -13.49 6.09
N GLU A 481 9.71 -13.86 7.35
CA GLU A 481 8.44 -13.93 8.08
C GLU A 481 7.69 -12.60 8.14
N SER A 482 8.38 -11.45 8.10
CA SER A 482 7.71 -10.14 8.10
C SER A 482 6.83 -9.89 6.87
N ARG A 483 7.03 -10.65 5.79
CA ARG A 483 6.19 -10.61 4.58
C ARG A 483 4.85 -11.33 4.73
N ALA A 484 4.66 -12.06 5.82
CA ALA A 484 3.39 -12.74 6.09
C ALA A 484 2.42 -11.90 6.93
N PHE A 485 2.75 -10.62 7.20
CA PHE A 485 2.01 -9.72 8.09
C PHE A 485 1.96 -8.28 7.56
N ASP A 486 2.15 -8.08 6.25
CA ASP A 486 2.18 -6.76 5.61
C ASP A 486 0.81 -6.35 5.03
N HIS A 487 -0.22 -7.17 5.27
CA HIS A 487 -1.58 -6.98 4.79
C HIS A 487 -1.67 -6.97 3.25
N SER A 488 -0.72 -7.65 2.59
CA SER A 488 -0.69 -7.90 1.15
C SER A 488 -0.86 -9.39 0.86
N VAL A 489 -1.59 -9.70 -0.21
CA VAL A 489 -1.78 -11.08 -0.70
C VAL A 489 -1.10 -11.33 -2.05
N ASP A 490 -0.09 -10.53 -2.36
CA ASP A 490 0.67 -10.61 -3.61
C ASP A 490 1.72 -11.74 -3.61
N ASP A 491 2.58 -11.76 -4.63
CA ASP A 491 3.63 -12.77 -4.81
C ASP A 491 4.90 -12.52 -3.95
N ASN A 492 5.00 -11.39 -3.26
CA ASN A 492 6.10 -11.05 -2.34
C ASN A 492 5.89 -11.68 -0.96
N LEU A 493 5.82 -13.01 -0.94
CA LEU A 493 5.37 -13.78 0.22
C LEU A 493 6.50 -14.29 1.14
N PHE A 494 6.15 -14.72 2.35
CA PHE A 494 7.03 -15.48 3.26
C PHE A 494 7.26 -16.90 2.72
N HIS A 495 8.51 -17.36 2.69
CA HIS A 495 8.86 -18.67 2.17
C HIS A 495 10.11 -19.24 2.84
N THR A 496 9.96 -20.35 3.55
CA THR A 496 11.05 -21.06 4.21
C THR A 496 11.88 -21.88 3.23
N ASP A 497 12.95 -22.52 3.68
CA ASP A 497 13.57 -23.64 2.96
C ASP A 497 12.72 -24.93 3.08
N SER A 498 13.21 -26.05 2.53
CA SER A 498 12.47 -27.32 2.48
C SER A 498 12.44 -28.10 3.80
N ASN A 499 13.01 -27.56 4.88
CA ASN A 499 13.06 -28.19 6.20
C ASN A 499 12.19 -27.41 7.20
N ALA A 500 10.95 -27.10 6.80
CA ALA A 500 10.03 -26.30 7.62
C ALA A 500 9.17 -27.13 8.56
N ILE A 501 9.03 -28.43 8.33
CA ILE A 501 8.16 -29.28 9.15
C ILE A 501 8.72 -29.38 10.56
N ASP A 502 7.85 -29.27 11.56
CA ASP A 502 8.16 -29.28 13.00
C ASP A 502 9.01 -28.10 13.50
N HIS A 503 9.24 -27.09 12.64
CA HIS A 503 9.84 -25.80 12.99
C HIS A 503 8.74 -24.78 13.30
N ALA A 504 8.95 -23.89 14.27
CA ALA A 504 7.92 -22.96 14.75
C ALA A 504 8.17 -21.52 14.29
N LEU A 505 7.11 -20.85 13.84
CA LEU A 505 7.02 -19.39 13.76
C LEU A 505 6.37 -18.87 15.04
N THR A 506 7.15 -18.21 15.89
CA THR A 506 6.70 -17.62 17.16
C THR A 506 6.38 -16.15 16.99
N LEU A 507 5.20 -15.72 17.41
CA LEU A 507 4.69 -14.36 17.32
C LEU A 507 4.50 -13.78 18.72
N ASP A 508 4.92 -12.55 18.93
CA ASP A 508 4.56 -11.71 20.10
C ASP A 508 3.79 -10.49 19.59
N TYR A 509 2.55 -10.34 20.04
CA TYR A 509 1.71 -9.18 19.72
C TYR A 509 1.92 -7.99 20.65
N GLY A 510 2.77 -8.11 21.68
CA GLY A 510 3.08 -7.08 22.68
C GLY A 510 1.97 -6.84 23.70
N SER A 511 0.71 -6.95 23.26
CA SER A 511 -0.51 -6.95 24.08
C SER A 511 -1.26 -8.27 23.92
N ALA A 512 -2.12 -8.60 24.88
CA ALA A 512 -3.08 -9.69 24.72
C ALA A 512 -4.29 -9.21 23.92
N TYR A 513 -4.82 -10.08 23.05
CA TYR A 513 -6.01 -9.83 22.25
C TYR A 513 -6.99 -10.98 22.39
N GLU A 514 -8.30 -10.66 22.42
CA GLU A 514 -9.38 -11.63 22.23
C GLU A 514 -9.45 -12.04 20.75
N PHE A 515 -8.62 -12.98 20.31
CA PHE A 515 -8.68 -13.53 18.96
C PHE A 515 -9.89 -14.46 18.81
N ASN A 516 -10.55 -14.40 17.66
CA ASN A 516 -11.67 -15.30 17.34
C ASN A 516 -11.47 -16.05 16.03
N THR A 517 -10.59 -15.57 15.15
CA THR A 517 -10.37 -16.17 13.84
C THR A 517 -8.90 -16.09 13.45
N PHE A 518 -8.38 -17.16 12.86
CA PHE A 518 -7.09 -17.16 12.18
C PHE A 518 -7.32 -17.48 10.69
N GLU A 519 -6.74 -16.68 9.82
CA GLU A 519 -6.74 -16.91 8.37
C GLU A 519 -5.31 -17.11 7.86
N TYR A 520 -5.13 -18.21 7.13
CA TYR A 520 -3.93 -18.51 6.38
C TYR A 520 -4.20 -18.31 4.90
N TYR A 521 -3.45 -17.42 4.26
CA TYR A 521 -3.51 -17.14 2.82
C TYR A 521 -2.38 -17.89 2.12
N PRO A 522 -2.68 -18.99 1.40
CA PRO A 522 -1.67 -19.71 0.65
C PRO A 522 -1.25 -18.90 -0.58
N ARG A 523 -0.08 -19.24 -1.13
CA ARG A 523 0.36 -18.75 -2.44
C ARG A 523 -0.67 -19.05 -3.54
N ALA A 524 -0.82 -18.14 -4.51
CA ALA A 524 -1.87 -18.18 -5.55
C ALA A 524 -1.95 -19.50 -6.36
N ASN A 525 -0.83 -20.19 -6.58
CA ASN A 525 -0.79 -21.45 -7.34
C ASN A 525 -0.82 -22.73 -6.47
N ALA A 526 -1.01 -22.60 -5.15
CA ALA A 526 -0.96 -23.71 -4.18
C ALA A 526 0.30 -24.60 -4.32
N GLY A 527 1.43 -24.01 -4.72
CA GLY A 527 2.70 -24.69 -4.94
C GLY A 527 3.46 -25.04 -3.65
N ASN A 528 4.80 -25.08 -3.73
CA ASN A 528 5.66 -25.34 -2.58
C ASN A 528 5.37 -24.38 -1.42
N GLY A 529 5.27 -24.96 -0.22
CA GLY A 529 5.02 -24.24 1.03
C GLY A 529 3.57 -24.13 1.45
N THR A 530 2.63 -24.56 0.59
CA THR A 530 1.20 -24.65 0.96
C THR A 530 1.03 -25.64 2.11
N VAL A 531 0.63 -25.15 3.28
CA VAL A 531 0.44 -25.96 4.49
C VAL A 531 -0.87 -26.73 4.40
N THR A 532 -0.83 -28.03 4.72
CA THR A 532 -2.01 -28.91 4.77
C THR A 532 -2.29 -29.44 6.18
N LYS A 533 -1.35 -29.26 7.12
CA LYS A 533 -1.56 -29.51 8.55
C LYS A 533 -0.72 -28.56 9.39
N MET A 534 -1.34 -27.91 10.36
CA MET A 534 -0.71 -26.91 11.22
C MET A 534 -1.03 -27.20 12.69
N LYS A 535 -0.03 -27.14 13.57
CA LYS A 535 -0.22 -26.99 15.01
C LYS A 535 -0.19 -25.50 15.35
N ILE A 536 -1.23 -25.03 16.00
CA ILE A 536 -1.39 -23.65 16.47
C ILE A 536 -1.34 -23.69 17.98
N GLU A 537 -0.38 -22.99 18.57
CA GLU A 537 -0.21 -22.91 20.02
C GLU A 537 -0.32 -21.46 20.44
N THR A 538 -0.96 -21.19 21.58
CA THR A 538 -1.16 -19.82 22.06
C THR A 538 -0.92 -19.70 23.54
N SER A 539 -0.47 -18.52 23.95
CA SER A 539 -0.11 -18.25 25.34
C SER A 539 -0.35 -16.79 25.71
N LEU A 540 -0.67 -16.53 26.98
CA LEU A 540 -0.71 -15.19 27.56
C LEU A 540 0.65 -14.78 28.16
N ASP A 541 1.44 -15.73 28.63
CA ASP A 541 2.68 -15.50 29.38
C ASP A 541 3.95 -15.94 28.64
N GLY A 542 3.83 -16.67 27.54
CA GLY A 542 4.92 -17.23 26.74
C GLY A 542 5.50 -18.55 27.28
N ASN A 543 5.03 -19.01 28.44
CA ASN A 543 5.52 -20.20 29.14
C ASN A 543 4.52 -21.36 29.09
N HIS A 544 3.24 -21.07 29.29
CA HIS A 544 2.16 -22.04 29.29
C HIS A 544 1.37 -21.94 27.99
N TRP A 545 1.30 -23.04 27.24
CA TRP A 545 0.77 -23.06 25.88
C TRP A 545 -0.46 -23.95 25.77
N ALA A 546 -1.55 -23.41 25.26
CA ALA A 546 -2.69 -24.18 24.77
C ALA A 546 -2.46 -24.54 23.31
N GLU A 547 -2.71 -25.79 22.91
CA GLU A 547 -2.49 -26.26 21.53
C GLU A 547 -3.79 -26.72 20.84
N GLN A 548 -3.85 -26.49 19.53
CA GLN A 548 -4.82 -27.11 18.63
C GLN A 548 -4.16 -27.49 17.31
N THR A 549 -4.69 -28.50 16.63
CA THR A 549 -4.19 -28.94 15.32
C THR A 549 -5.30 -28.85 14.28
N VAL A 550 -4.98 -28.30 13.11
CA VAL A 550 -5.89 -28.14 11.97
C VAL A 550 -5.33 -28.82 10.73
N GLU A 551 -6.22 -29.30 9.87
CA GLU A 551 -5.90 -29.97 8.60
C GLU A 551 -6.72 -29.35 7.46
N TRP A 552 -6.10 -29.16 6.30
CA TRP A 552 -6.71 -28.58 5.12
C TRP A 552 -6.36 -29.35 3.85
N GLU A 553 -7.27 -29.31 2.87
CA GLU A 553 -6.98 -29.73 1.51
C GLU A 553 -6.01 -28.76 0.83
N LYS A 554 -5.14 -29.29 -0.05
CA LYS A 554 -4.24 -28.48 -0.87
C LYS A 554 -5.03 -27.66 -1.90
N SER A 555 -5.20 -26.37 -1.63
CA SER A 555 -5.72 -25.39 -2.59
C SER A 555 -5.16 -24.00 -2.28
N SER A 556 -5.38 -23.04 -3.19
CA SER A 556 -5.03 -21.63 -3.03
C SER A 556 -6.11 -20.83 -2.28
N ASP A 557 -7.21 -21.47 -1.89
CA ASP A 557 -8.27 -20.82 -1.12
C ASP A 557 -7.77 -20.48 0.29
N VAL A 558 -8.23 -19.33 0.82
CA VAL A 558 -7.98 -18.90 2.20
C VAL A 558 -8.47 -19.98 3.17
N LYS A 559 -7.66 -20.28 4.17
CA LYS A 559 -7.97 -21.26 5.22
C LYS A 559 -8.36 -20.52 6.50
N THR A 560 -9.62 -20.65 6.92
CA THR A 560 -10.14 -20.00 8.13
C THR A 560 -10.25 -20.99 9.28
N VAL A 561 -9.79 -20.59 10.46
CA VAL A 561 -9.87 -21.35 11.72
C VAL A 561 -10.64 -20.53 12.75
N ASP A 562 -11.69 -21.12 13.33
CA ASP A 562 -12.40 -20.55 14.48
C ASP A 562 -11.62 -20.86 15.76
N LEU A 563 -11.19 -19.83 16.47
CA LEU A 563 -10.43 -19.94 17.72
C LEU A 563 -11.34 -20.00 18.96
N GLY A 564 -12.65 -19.73 18.81
CA GLY A 564 -13.63 -19.70 19.89
C GLY A 564 -13.93 -18.30 20.45
N THR A 565 -14.90 -18.21 21.36
CA THR A 565 -15.54 -16.93 21.77
C THR A 565 -14.85 -16.18 22.92
N HIS A 566 -13.79 -16.71 23.52
CA HIS A 566 -13.05 -16.12 24.63
C HIS A 566 -11.56 -16.46 24.58
N PHE A 567 -11.03 -16.56 23.36
CA PHE A 567 -9.67 -17.01 23.13
C PHE A 567 -8.71 -15.82 23.19
N SER A 568 -8.17 -15.58 24.38
CA SER A 568 -7.20 -14.50 24.60
C SER A 568 -5.78 -15.02 24.49
N SER A 569 -4.93 -14.33 23.73
CA SER A 569 -3.49 -14.62 23.71
C SER A 569 -2.66 -13.39 23.37
N ARG A 570 -1.43 -13.36 23.86
CA ARG A 570 -0.38 -12.42 23.44
C ARG A 570 0.61 -13.09 22.50
N TYR A 571 0.92 -14.35 22.75
CA TYR A 571 1.87 -15.13 22.00
C TYR A 571 1.17 -16.22 21.19
N VAL A 572 1.69 -16.47 19.99
CA VAL A 572 1.22 -17.53 19.10
C VAL A 572 2.42 -18.29 18.54
N LYS A 573 2.33 -19.61 18.39
CA LYS A 573 3.26 -20.41 17.59
C LYS A 573 2.50 -21.13 16.48
N LEU A 574 3.02 -21.02 15.27
CA LEU A 574 2.55 -21.75 14.10
C LEU A 574 3.62 -22.77 13.70
N THR A 575 3.30 -24.05 13.84
CA THR A 575 4.20 -25.15 13.51
C THR A 575 3.58 -26.01 12.39
N PRO A 576 4.04 -25.90 11.13
CA PRO A 576 3.55 -26.75 10.06
C PRO A 576 3.96 -28.21 10.32
N LEU A 577 2.96 -29.10 10.34
CA LEU A 577 3.16 -30.55 10.52
C LEU A 577 3.11 -31.30 9.17
N ALA A 578 2.50 -30.69 8.14
CA ALA A 578 2.53 -31.19 6.76
C ALA A 578 2.33 -30.05 5.76
N SER A 579 3.05 -30.09 4.65
CA SER A 579 2.98 -29.08 3.59
C SER A 579 3.48 -29.62 2.25
N VAL A 580 3.22 -28.88 1.17
CA VAL A 580 3.74 -29.21 -0.15
C VAL A 580 5.25 -28.99 -0.21
N GLY A 581 6.00 -30.08 -0.37
CA GLY A 581 7.45 -30.07 -0.57
C GLY A 581 8.29 -29.85 0.69
N GLY A 582 7.67 -29.84 1.89
CA GLY A 582 8.36 -29.64 3.16
C GLY A 582 8.68 -28.18 3.50
N TYR A 583 8.19 -27.23 2.70
CA TYR A 583 8.34 -25.78 2.91
C TYR A 583 7.16 -25.22 3.72
N PHE A 584 7.25 -23.99 4.21
CA PHE A 584 6.13 -23.20 4.70
C PHE A 584 6.15 -21.88 3.93
N SER A 585 5.04 -21.57 3.27
CA SER A 585 4.84 -20.30 2.60
C SER A 585 3.46 -19.74 2.88
N ALA A 586 3.39 -18.42 3.00
CA ALA A 586 2.17 -17.67 3.23
C ALA A 586 2.27 -16.32 2.55
N SER A 587 1.25 -15.96 1.77
CA SER A 587 1.08 -14.58 1.32
C SER A 587 0.67 -13.71 2.51
N GLU A 588 -0.15 -14.23 3.42
CA GLU A 588 -0.58 -13.51 4.63
C GLU A 588 -0.97 -14.51 5.75
N LEU A 589 -0.79 -14.11 7.01
CA LEU A 589 -1.14 -14.83 8.22
C LEU A 589 -1.86 -13.89 9.18
N ALA A 590 -3.20 -13.85 9.12
CA ALA A 590 -3.99 -12.87 9.85
C ALA A 590 -4.69 -13.50 11.07
N PHE A 591 -4.40 -13.02 12.26
CA PHE A 591 -5.19 -13.30 13.47
C PHE A 591 -6.16 -12.15 13.72
N TYR A 592 -7.45 -12.43 13.63
CA TYR A 592 -8.48 -11.43 13.85
C TYR A 592 -8.89 -11.40 15.32
N LYS A 593 -8.77 -10.22 15.92
CA LYS A 593 -9.41 -9.92 17.20
C LYS A 593 -10.92 -9.77 16.99
N LYS A 594 -11.67 -10.08 18.03
CA LYS A 594 -13.11 -9.84 18.10
C LYS A 594 -13.42 -8.36 17.84
N ASP A 595 -14.40 -8.12 16.97
CA ASP A 595 -14.79 -6.76 16.60
C ASP A 595 -15.23 -5.96 17.85
N GLY A 596 -14.75 -4.71 17.95
CA GLY A 596 -15.01 -3.84 19.10
C GLY A 596 -14.13 -4.07 20.34
N THR A 597 -13.22 -5.06 20.34
CA THR A 597 -12.22 -5.21 21.41
C THR A 597 -10.90 -4.52 21.05
N SER A 598 -10.06 -4.29 22.05
CA SER A 598 -8.72 -3.70 21.93
C SER A 598 -7.68 -4.61 22.57
N GLY A 599 -6.40 -4.37 22.27
CA GLY A 599 -5.31 -5.03 22.99
C GLY A 599 -5.27 -4.59 24.45
N TYR A 600 -4.96 -5.50 25.36
CA TYR A 600 -4.87 -5.24 26.79
C TYR A 600 -3.59 -5.78 27.40
N GLU A 601 -3.20 -5.23 28.55
CA GLU A 601 -1.99 -5.65 29.24
C GLU A 601 -2.23 -6.94 30.04
N VAL A 602 -1.41 -7.96 29.79
CA VAL A 602 -1.40 -9.22 30.58
C VAL A 602 -1.18 -8.85 32.05
N GLY A 603 -2.11 -9.23 32.92
CA GLY A 603 -2.17 -8.80 34.32
C GLY A 603 -3.29 -7.81 34.64
N SER A 604 -3.98 -7.24 33.65
CA SER A 604 -5.24 -6.51 33.88
C SER A 604 -6.38 -7.50 34.07
N LEU A 605 -7.22 -7.25 35.08
CA LEU A 605 -8.34 -8.11 35.44
C LEU A 605 -9.62 -7.82 34.65
N ASP A 606 -9.71 -6.67 33.98
CA ASP A 606 -10.86 -6.23 33.19
C ASP A 606 -10.44 -5.72 31.79
N HIS A 607 -9.35 -6.27 31.24
CA HIS A 607 -8.84 -6.02 29.87
C HIS A 607 -8.55 -4.54 29.56
N HIS A 608 -7.92 -3.84 30.49
CA HIS A 608 -7.42 -2.49 30.26
C HIS A 608 -6.05 -2.48 29.55
N GLU A 609 -5.78 -1.41 28.79
CA GLU A 609 -4.50 -1.20 28.07
C GLU A 609 -3.27 -1.25 28.99
N SER A 610 -3.45 -0.95 30.28
CA SER A 610 -2.42 -1.05 31.30
C SER A 610 -2.98 -1.57 32.62
N VAL A 611 -2.15 -2.21 33.44
CA VAL A 611 -2.51 -2.57 34.82
C VAL A 611 -2.60 -1.31 35.71
N THR A 612 -3.69 -1.17 36.45
CA THR A 612 -3.99 0.01 37.28
C THR A 612 -4.41 -0.36 38.71
N ASP A 613 -4.55 0.66 39.57
CA ASP A 613 -5.11 0.48 40.92
C ASP A 613 -6.54 -0.09 40.94
N THR A 614 -7.28 0.01 39.83
CA THR A 614 -8.59 -0.64 39.68
C THR A 614 -8.44 -2.16 39.72
N ASP A 615 -7.45 -2.70 38.98
CA ASP A 615 -7.14 -4.13 38.96
C ASP A 615 -6.71 -4.61 40.35
N TYR A 616 -5.88 -3.83 41.04
CA TYR A 616 -5.51 -4.11 42.42
C TYR A 616 -6.72 -4.19 43.37
N GLY A 617 -7.68 -3.25 43.24
CA GLY A 617 -8.93 -3.29 44.00
C GLY A 617 -9.78 -4.54 43.70
N ASN A 618 -9.71 -5.02 42.47
CA ASN A 618 -10.45 -6.19 41.99
C ASN A 618 -9.77 -7.52 42.30
N LEU A 619 -8.53 -7.55 42.83
CA LEU A 619 -7.85 -8.79 43.25
C LEU A 619 -8.69 -9.65 44.21
N SER A 620 -9.48 -9.02 45.08
CA SER A 620 -10.39 -9.73 46.01
C SER A 620 -11.47 -10.56 45.30
N GLN A 621 -11.73 -10.30 44.01
CA GLN A 621 -12.66 -11.03 43.17
C GLN A 621 -12.03 -12.24 42.49
N VAL A 622 -10.71 -12.45 42.57
CA VAL A 622 -10.02 -13.54 41.86
C VAL A 622 -9.13 -14.37 42.78
N ILE A 623 -8.47 -13.75 43.75
CA ILE A 623 -7.43 -14.39 44.56
C ILE A 623 -7.92 -15.66 45.28
N GLY A 624 -7.23 -16.78 45.05
CA GLY A 624 -7.53 -18.09 45.63
C GLY A 624 -8.84 -18.71 45.17
N LYS A 625 -9.45 -18.23 44.09
CA LYS A 625 -10.54 -18.95 43.43
C LYS A 625 -9.98 -20.15 42.70
N GLU A 626 -10.64 -21.29 42.88
CA GLU A 626 -10.28 -22.55 42.27
C GLU A 626 -11.45 -23.10 41.46
N ASN A 627 -11.15 -23.77 40.35
CA ASN A 627 -12.13 -24.47 39.52
C ASN A 627 -12.61 -25.77 40.19
N ARG A 628 -13.20 -25.65 41.38
CA ARG A 628 -13.62 -26.77 42.26
C ARG A 628 -14.93 -26.44 42.97
N ASP A 629 -15.80 -27.43 43.12
CA ASP A 629 -17.12 -27.25 43.73
C ASP A 629 -17.02 -26.93 45.25
N PRO A 630 -17.74 -25.91 45.75
CA PRO A 630 -18.87 -25.20 45.11
C PRO A 630 -18.51 -23.91 44.36
N HIS A 631 -17.22 -23.60 44.18
CA HIS A 631 -16.72 -22.32 43.65
C HIS A 631 -16.45 -22.32 42.14
N ALA A 632 -16.67 -23.43 41.43
CA ALA A 632 -16.37 -23.56 40.00
C ALA A 632 -17.06 -22.50 39.10
N ASP A 633 -18.33 -22.18 39.36
CA ASP A 633 -19.06 -21.13 38.62
C ASP A 633 -18.49 -19.72 38.88
N ASP A 634 -18.02 -19.48 40.10
CA ASP A 634 -17.42 -18.22 40.52
C ASP A 634 -16.01 -18.05 39.95
N PHE A 635 -15.21 -19.12 39.92
CA PHE A 635 -13.96 -19.21 39.17
C PHE A 635 -14.19 -18.93 37.68
N LYS A 636 -15.17 -19.59 37.07
CA LYS A 636 -15.50 -19.37 35.65
C LYS A 636 -15.82 -17.90 35.36
N THR A 637 -16.64 -17.29 36.20
CA THR A 637 -17.12 -15.91 36.01
C THR A 637 -16.03 -14.87 36.19
N ASN A 638 -15.14 -15.05 37.17
CA ASN A 638 -14.18 -14.00 37.54
C ASN A 638 -12.75 -14.27 37.08
N VAL A 639 -12.41 -15.52 36.77
CA VAL A 639 -11.06 -15.93 36.37
C VAL A 639 -11.05 -16.37 34.91
N SER A 640 -11.74 -17.47 34.58
CA SER A 640 -11.67 -18.06 33.22
C SER A 640 -12.23 -17.14 32.13
N ASN A 641 -13.43 -16.58 32.31
CA ASN A 641 -14.04 -15.67 31.33
C ASN A 641 -13.27 -14.35 31.16
N ARG A 642 -12.41 -14.00 32.13
CA ARG A 642 -11.55 -12.81 32.08
C ARG A 642 -10.14 -13.15 31.58
N SER A 643 -9.83 -14.42 31.30
CA SER A 643 -8.51 -14.88 30.83
C SER A 643 -7.36 -14.48 31.76
N VAL A 644 -7.55 -14.64 33.08
CA VAL A 644 -6.55 -14.26 34.10
C VAL A 644 -5.98 -15.43 34.91
N ASP A 645 -6.25 -16.67 34.49
CA ASP A 645 -5.52 -17.87 34.89
C ASP A 645 -4.44 -18.10 33.81
N PHE A 646 -3.26 -17.53 34.01
CA PHE A 646 -2.22 -17.42 32.99
C PHE A 646 -1.47 -18.74 32.78
N ASN A 647 -1.29 -19.52 33.85
CA ASN A 647 -0.67 -20.85 33.77
C ASN A 647 -1.68 -21.98 33.45
N GLY A 648 -2.99 -21.69 33.51
CA GLY A 648 -4.05 -22.64 33.17
C GLY A 648 -4.21 -23.77 34.19
N ASN A 649 -3.73 -23.59 35.42
CA ASN A 649 -3.77 -24.64 36.45
C ASN A 649 -5.15 -24.75 37.14
N GLY A 650 -6.09 -23.87 36.80
CA GLY A 650 -7.43 -23.86 37.35
C GLY A 650 -7.55 -23.17 38.71
N VAL A 651 -6.55 -22.37 39.11
CA VAL A 651 -6.52 -21.61 40.38
C VAL A 651 -5.91 -20.24 40.12
N TYR A 652 -6.51 -19.16 40.63
CA TYR A 652 -5.82 -17.87 40.65
C TYR A 652 -4.88 -17.81 41.87
N ASP A 653 -3.62 -18.16 41.66
CA ASP A 653 -2.62 -18.29 42.72
C ASP A 653 -1.59 -17.15 42.69
N VAL A 654 -0.43 -17.36 43.32
CA VAL A 654 0.63 -16.34 43.36
C VAL A 654 1.28 -16.10 42.00
N TYR A 655 1.28 -17.10 41.11
CA TYR A 655 1.75 -16.96 39.73
C TYR A 655 0.90 -15.92 39.02
N ASP A 656 -0.43 -16.06 39.04
CA ASP A 656 -1.32 -15.12 38.36
C ASP A 656 -1.32 -13.74 39.00
N LEU A 657 -1.33 -13.70 40.33
CA LEU A 657 -1.21 -12.48 41.12
C LEU A 657 0.04 -11.68 40.72
N SER A 658 1.14 -12.36 40.40
CA SER A 658 2.40 -11.70 40.06
C SER A 658 2.29 -10.81 38.82
N PHE A 659 1.49 -11.19 37.82
CA PHE A 659 1.31 -10.41 36.59
C PHE A 659 0.62 -9.08 36.86
N THR A 660 -0.38 -9.06 37.75
CA THR A 660 -1.00 -7.79 38.20
C THR A 660 -0.04 -7.01 39.09
N MET A 661 0.46 -7.63 40.16
CA MET A 661 1.19 -6.93 41.22
C MET A 661 2.51 -6.32 40.74
N THR A 662 3.24 -7.03 39.88
CA THR A 662 4.54 -6.60 39.35
C THR A 662 4.44 -5.33 38.51
N LYS A 663 3.29 -5.08 37.89
CA LYS A 663 3.05 -3.99 36.93
C LYS A 663 2.46 -2.73 37.54
N LEU A 664 1.92 -2.82 38.76
CA LEU A 664 1.42 -1.67 39.51
C LEU A 664 2.51 -0.64 39.79
N ASP A 665 2.11 0.60 40.08
CA ASP A 665 3.00 1.71 40.47
C ASP A 665 4.15 1.99 39.48
N GLY A 666 3.92 1.79 38.18
CA GLY A 666 4.92 2.00 37.12
C GLY A 666 5.80 0.78 36.84
N GLY A 667 5.47 -0.38 37.42
CA GLY A 667 6.12 -1.66 37.18
C GLY A 667 7.47 -1.82 37.87
N THR A 668 7.89 -3.07 38.04
CA THR A 668 9.23 -3.37 38.56
C THR A 668 10.31 -2.91 37.61
N GLN A 669 11.39 -2.33 38.15
CA GLN A 669 12.62 -2.03 37.40
C GLN A 669 13.72 -3.06 37.69
N LYS A 670 13.41 -4.05 38.53
CA LYS A 670 14.34 -5.10 38.91
C LYS A 670 14.52 -6.10 37.76
N LYS A 671 15.69 -6.72 37.75
CA LYS A 671 16.11 -7.73 36.77
C LYS A 671 16.82 -8.85 37.51
N GLY A 672 16.89 -10.02 36.88
CA GLY A 672 17.57 -11.20 37.39
C GLY A 672 16.68 -12.42 37.22
N GLU A 673 17.31 -13.56 36.91
CA GLU A 673 16.62 -14.84 36.80
C GLU A 673 16.32 -15.39 38.20
N ILE A 674 15.13 -15.95 38.35
CA ILE A 674 14.66 -16.66 39.52
C ILE A 674 15.46 -17.95 39.69
N GLY A 675 15.70 -18.31 40.95
CA GLY A 675 16.35 -19.57 41.28
C GLY A 675 16.12 -19.92 42.74
N GLY A 676 16.55 -21.13 43.11
CA GLY A 676 16.26 -21.74 44.41
C GLY A 676 14.90 -22.44 44.43
N GLU A 677 14.50 -22.90 45.60
CA GLU A 677 13.33 -23.77 45.78
C GLU A 677 12.50 -23.33 47.00
N LEU A 678 11.23 -23.75 47.02
CA LEU A 678 10.32 -23.58 48.14
C LEU A 678 9.81 -24.95 48.62
N ALA A 679 9.83 -25.15 49.93
CA ALA A 679 9.31 -26.36 50.57
C ALA A 679 8.22 -26.02 51.59
N VAL A 680 7.21 -26.89 51.68
CA VAL A 680 6.17 -26.84 52.72
C VAL A 680 6.53 -27.82 53.82
N ILE A 681 6.83 -27.30 55.01
CA ILE A 681 7.39 -28.08 56.13
C ILE A 681 6.46 -28.02 57.34
N PRO A 682 5.75 -29.11 57.69
CA PRO A 682 4.98 -29.19 58.92
C PRO A 682 5.91 -29.39 60.13
N SER A 683 5.53 -28.82 61.28
CA SER A 683 6.27 -28.93 62.53
C SER A 683 6.24 -30.33 63.15
N SER A 684 5.47 -31.26 62.56
CA SER A 684 5.39 -32.67 62.95
C SER A 684 4.99 -33.53 61.75
N THR A 685 5.48 -34.76 61.68
CA THR A 685 5.08 -35.76 60.68
C THR A 685 3.89 -36.62 61.12
N ALA A 686 3.45 -36.51 62.38
CA ALA A 686 2.27 -37.16 62.90
C ALA A 686 1.58 -36.31 63.97
N VAL A 687 0.26 -36.44 64.10
CA VAL A 687 -0.56 -35.63 65.02
C VAL A 687 -1.56 -36.48 65.81
N LYS A 688 -1.96 -35.97 66.97
CA LYS A 688 -3.09 -36.44 67.76
C LYS A 688 -4.23 -35.43 67.73
N VAL A 689 -5.46 -35.90 67.93
CA VAL A 689 -6.64 -35.02 68.04
C VAL A 689 -6.38 -33.89 69.04
N GLY A 690 -6.56 -32.65 68.56
CA GLY A 690 -6.38 -31.42 69.33
C GLY A 690 -5.01 -30.76 69.17
N ASP A 691 -4.01 -31.47 68.63
CA ASP A 691 -2.69 -30.91 68.34
C ASP A 691 -2.82 -29.73 67.37
N VAL A 692 -2.02 -28.67 67.60
CA VAL A 692 -1.87 -27.57 66.66
C VAL A 692 -0.46 -27.65 66.11
N ILE A 693 -0.34 -27.86 64.81
CA ILE A 693 0.94 -27.85 64.10
C ILE A 693 1.11 -26.53 63.36
N THR A 694 2.34 -26.06 63.29
CA THR A 694 2.73 -24.98 62.38
C THR A 694 3.15 -25.61 61.06
N VAL A 695 2.77 -25.00 59.95
CA VAL A 695 3.21 -25.36 58.60
C VAL A 695 3.98 -24.18 58.05
N ASP A 696 5.28 -24.36 57.83
CA ASP A 696 6.20 -23.33 57.35
C ASP A 696 6.34 -23.44 55.83
N LEU A 697 6.32 -22.29 55.15
CA LEU A 697 6.84 -22.14 53.79
C LEU A 697 8.30 -21.73 53.91
N TYR A 698 9.20 -22.60 53.47
CA TYR A 698 10.64 -22.47 53.64
C TYR A 698 11.30 -22.24 52.28
N ALA A 699 12.07 -21.16 52.18
CA ALA A 699 12.90 -20.87 51.01
C ALA A 699 14.29 -21.51 51.18
N ASP A 700 14.81 -22.12 50.12
CA ASP A 700 16.20 -22.54 50.06
C ASP A 700 16.91 -22.00 48.83
N GLY A 701 17.98 -21.23 49.06
CA GLY A 701 18.82 -20.68 48.02
C GLY A 701 18.11 -19.72 47.08
N VAL A 702 16.97 -19.15 47.50
CA VAL A 702 16.12 -18.34 46.61
C VAL A 702 16.85 -17.09 46.14
N GLN A 703 16.74 -16.80 44.84
CA GLN A 703 17.35 -15.65 44.19
C GLN A 703 16.28 -14.88 43.41
N ASN A 704 16.32 -13.55 43.50
CA ASN A 704 15.53 -12.65 42.67
C ASN A 704 13.99 -12.84 42.74
N ALA A 705 13.44 -13.40 43.82
CA ALA A 705 12.00 -13.61 43.92
C ALA A 705 11.25 -12.27 44.05
N ASN A 706 10.36 -12.00 43.09
CA ASN A 706 9.45 -10.87 43.09
C ASN A 706 8.07 -11.24 43.65
N ALA A 707 7.68 -12.50 43.50
CA ALA A 707 6.56 -13.12 44.19
C ALA A 707 6.91 -14.55 44.61
N LEU A 708 6.29 -15.02 45.68
CA LEU A 708 6.46 -16.37 46.19
C LEU A 708 5.22 -16.86 46.94
N GLY A 709 4.99 -18.17 46.90
CA GLY A 709 3.78 -18.74 47.49
C GLY A 709 3.67 -20.24 47.36
N ALA A 710 2.54 -20.76 47.81
CA ALA A 710 2.22 -22.18 47.74
C ALA A 710 0.71 -22.44 47.81
N LEU A 711 0.23 -23.38 47.01
CA LEU A 711 -1.08 -23.99 47.16
C LEU A 711 -0.93 -25.22 48.06
N VAL A 712 -1.33 -25.13 49.33
CA VAL A 712 -1.18 -26.22 50.31
C VAL A 712 -2.53 -26.89 50.58
N ASN A 713 -2.63 -28.17 50.27
CA ASN A 713 -3.86 -28.95 50.41
C ASN A 713 -3.87 -29.76 51.71
N PHE A 714 -5.01 -29.80 52.41
CA PHE A 714 -5.20 -30.59 53.62
C PHE A 714 -6.59 -31.22 53.69
N ASN A 715 -6.70 -32.41 54.28
CA ASN A 715 -7.98 -33.08 54.39
C ASN A 715 -8.83 -32.54 55.56
N SER A 716 -10.04 -32.05 55.29
CA SER A 716 -10.99 -31.51 56.29
C SER A 716 -11.45 -32.51 57.35
N SER A 717 -11.32 -33.82 57.09
CA SER A 717 -11.59 -34.86 58.09
C SER A 717 -10.46 -34.99 59.11
N GLN A 718 -9.23 -34.62 58.74
CA GLN A 718 -8.05 -34.73 59.58
C GLN A 718 -7.63 -33.39 60.19
N PHE A 719 -7.82 -32.27 59.50
CA PHE A 719 -7.39 -30.95 59.97
C PHE A 719 -8.50 -29.90 59.85
N GLU A 720 -8.45 -28.90 60.73
CA GLU A 720 -9.09 -27.60 60.55
C GLU A 720 -8.02 -26.50 60.45
N PHE A 721 -8.23 -25.55 59.55
CA PHE A 721 -7.38 -24.37 59.46
C PHE A 721 -7.62 -23.43 60.65
N VAL A 722 -6.54 -22.95 61.27
CA VAL A 722 -6.64 -21.97 62.36
C VAL A 722 -6.78 -20.57 61.75
N ALA A 723 -7.98 -20.00 61.82
CA ALA A 723 -8.27 -18.69 61.23
C ALA A 723 -7.33 -17.59 61.76
N GLY A 724 -6.79 -16.76 60.86
CA GLY A 724 -5.85 -15.69 61.18
C GLY A 724 -4.44 -16.16 61.55
N SER A 725 -4.11 -17.43 61.31
CA SER A 725 -2.78 -17.99 61.62
C SER A 725 -1.71 -17.75 60.57
N VAL A 726 -2.07 -17.26 59.37
CA VAL A 726 -1.08 -16.94 58.33
C VAL A 726 -0.18 -15.81 58.84
N ALA A 727 1.09 -16.12 59.00
CA ALA A 727 2.14 -15.21 59.44
C ALA A 727 3.17 -15.02 58.34
N GLN A 728 3.51 -13.77 58.07
CA GLN A 728 4.55 -13.37 57.11
C GLN A 728 5.87 -13.17 57.85
N SER A 729 6.96 -13.69 57.31
CA SER A 729 8.31 -13.48 57.85
C SER A 729 8.78 -12.03 57.61
N PRO A 730 9.53 -11.41 58.54
CA PRO A 730 10.15 -10.10 58.32
C PRO A 730 11.02 -10.04 57.06
N HIS A 731 11.59 -11.17 56.63
CA HIS A 731 12.46 -11.27 55.47
C HIS A 731 11.75 -10.95 54.13
N ILE A 732 10.43 -11.10 54.09
CA ILE A 732 9.62 -10.79 52.90
C ILE A 732 8.64 -9.64 53.17
N SER A 733 8.87 -8.82 54.20
CA SER A 733 7.97 -7.73 54.61
C SER A 733 7.71 -6.66 53.55
N GLY A 734 8.52 -6.62 52.49
CA GLY A 734 8.30 -5.77 51.31
C GLY A 734 7.21 -6.29 50.37
N MET A 735 6.89 -7.59 50.43
CA MET A 735 5.81 -8.20 49.65
C MET A 735 4.48 -8.03 50.37
N GLU A 736 3.42 -7.85 49.60
CA GLU A 736 2.07 -7.83 50.13
C GLU A 736 1.53 -9.24 50.32
N ASN A 737 0.98 -9.52 51.50
CA ASN A 737 0.28 -10.76 51.78
C ASN A 737 -1.14 -10.73 51.20
N ARG A 738 -1.44 -11.69 50.33
CA ARG A 738 -2.75 -11.95 49.72
C ARG A 738 -3.25 -13.37 49.95
N SER A 739 -2.68 -14.04 50.94
CA SER A 739 -3.00 -15.42 51.23
C SER A 739 -4.44 -15.60 51.69
N ILE A 740 -5.08 -16.67 51.23
CA ILE A 740 -6.46 -17.03 51.56
C ILE A 740 -6.58 -18.54 51.78
N ALA A 741 -7.40 -18.93 52.75
CA ALA A 741 -7.74 -20.33 52.98
C ALA A 741 -9.19 -20.58 52.57
N VAL A 742 -9.41 -21.57 51.70
CA VAL A 742 -10.72 -22.02 51.25
C VAL A 742 -10.99 -23.40 51.88
N THR A 743 -11.99 -23.46 52.76
CA THR A 743 -12.18 -24.59 53.68
C THR A 743 -13.56 -25.25 53.58
N ASP A 744 -14.28 -25.02 52.49
CA ASP A 744 -15.63 -25.52 52.22
C ASP A 744 -15.77 -26.29 50.90
N PHE A 745 -14.66 -26.78 50.31
CA PHE A 745 -14.72 -27.65 49.13
C PHE A 745 -15.44 -28.96 49.42
N THR A 746 -16.24 -29.41 48.46
CA THR A 746 -17.14 -30.57 48.61
C THR A 746 -16.44 -31.92 48.52
N ASP A 747 -15.23 -31.97 47.96
CA ASP A 747 -14.39 -33.18 47.84
C ASP A 747 -13.66 -33.54 49.16
N GLY A 748 -13.74 -32.67 50.17
CA GLY A 748 -13.12 -32.87 51.47
C GLY A 748 -11.65 -32.44 51.56
N MET A 749 -11.01 -32.05 50.45
CA MET A 749 -9.66 -31.47 50.41
C MET A 749 -9.75 -29.95 50.41
N GLN A 750 -9.12 -29.30 51.38
CA GLN A 750 -9.17 -27.85 51.58
C GLN A 750 -7.83 -27.24 51.20
N THR A 751 -7.82 -25.96 50.82
CA THR A 751 -6.63 -25.29 50.30
C THR A 751 -6.27 -24.08 51.15
N VAL A 752 -4.98 -23.92 51.41
CA VAL A 752 -4.38 -22.65 51.84
C VAL A 752 -3.55 -22.13 50.66
N ASN A 753 -4.04 -21.11 49.98
CA ASN A 753 -3.29 -20.38 48.95
C ASN A 753 -2.43 -19.32 49.66
N LEU A 754 -1.14 -19.62 49.83
CA LEU A 754 -0.15 -18.66 50.29
C LEU A 754 0.30 -17.83 49.10
N ALA A 755 0.08 -16.52 49.14
CA ALA A 755 0.40 -15.63 48.03
C ALA A 755 1.04 -14.34 48.54
N PHE A 756 2.32 -14.14 48.23
CA PHE A 756 3.09 -12.96 48.59
C PHE A 756 3.73 -12.38 47.33
N ALA A 757 3.45 -11.11 47.02
CA ALA A 757 3.97 -10.48 45.82
C ALA A 757 4.38 -9.02 46.06
N ASN A 758 5.44 -8.59 45.41
CA ASN A 758 5.83 -7.18 45.38
C ASN A 758 4.85 -6.37 44.53
N ARG A 759 4.38 -5.23 45.08
CA ARG A 759 3.63 -4.22 44.33
C ARG A 759 4.61 -3.25 43.65
N GLY A 760 4.73 -3.33 42.33
CA GLY A 760 5.63 -2.50 41.53
C GLY A 760 7.11 -2.68 41.87
N ASP A 761 7.90 -1.60 41.82
CA ASP A 761 9.35 -1.65 42.04
C ASP A 761 9.72 -1.76 43.54
N LYS A 762 9.75 -3.00 44.03
CA LYS A 762 10.24 -3.33 45.39
C LYS A 762 11.50 -4.19 45.34
N ALA A 763 12.15 -4.35 46.49
CA ALA A 763 13.33 -5.21 46.60
C ALA A 763 12.95 -6.68 46.37
N LEU A 764 13.76 -7.39 45.58
CA LEU A 764 13.60 -8.83 45.37
C LEU A 764 14.08 -9.60 46.61
N TYR A 765 13.39 -10.70 46.91
CA TYR A 765 13.81 -11.60 47.98
C TYR A 765 14.98 -12.50 47.52
N ASN A 766 16.00 -12.57 48.36
CA ASN A 766 17.19 -13.41 48.17
C ASN A 766 17.57 -14.04 49.51
N GLY A 767 17.62 -15.37 49.58
CA GLY A 767 18.09 -16.10 50.78
C GLY A 767 17.38 -17.43 51.06
N SER A 768 17.84 -18.09 52.12
CA SER A 768 17.20 -19.29 52.70
C SER A 768 16.55 -18.97 54.05
N GLY A 769 15.46 -19.66 54.38
CA GLY A 769 14.78 -19.54 55.67
C GLY A 769 13.25 -19.59 55.57
N MET A 770 12.57 -19.55 56.72
CA MET A 770 11.11 -19.47 56.78
C MET A 770 10.63 -18.10 56.26
N VAL A 771 9.80 -18.11 55.21
CA VAL A 771 9.24 -16.92 54.58
C VAL A 771 7.77 -16.67 54.98
N ALA A 772 7.01 -17.72 55.27
CA ALA A 772 5.67 -17.62 55.80
C ALA A 772 5.34 -18.86 56.63
N SER A 773 4.29 -18.80 57.44
CA SER A 773 3.73 -19.96 58.12
C SER A 773 2.24 -19.84 58.37
N PHE A 774 1.57 -20.95 58.66
CA PHE A 774 0.19 -20.98 59.14
C PHE A 774 -0.01 -22.15 60.11
N GLN A 775 -1.20 -22.28 60.70
CA GLN A 775 -1.48 -23.35 61.66
C GLN A 775 -2.67 -24.20 61.24
N LEU A 776 -2.53 -25.51 61.48
CA LEU A 776 -3.60 -26.50 61.37
C LEU A 776 -3.84 -27.15 62.73
N ARG A 777 -5.10 -27.36 63.10
CA ARG A 777 -5.47 -28.18 64.26
C ARG A 777 -5.94 -29.55 63.81
N ALA A 778 -5.38 -30.60 64.39
CA ALA A 778 -5.76 -31.97 64.11
C ALA A 778 -7.15 -32.32 64.70
N LYS A 779 -8.02 -32.88 63.86
CA LYS A 779 -9.34 -33.44 64.18
C LYS A 779 -9.32 -34.97 64.29
N ALA A 780 -8.28 -35.61 63.76
CA ALA A 780 -8.06 -37.05 63.83
C ALA A 780 -6.56 -37.35 64.07
N ASP A 781 -6.27 -38.50 64.70
CA ASP A 781 -4.91 -39.03 64.80
C ASP A 781 -4.44 -39.49 63.40
N GLY A 782 -3.19 -39.24 63.04
CA GLY A 782 -2.62 -39.73 61.77
C GLY A 782 -1.31 -39.06 61.36
N ASP A 783 -0.74 -39.55 60.28
CA ASP A 783 0.44 -38.95 59.64
C ASP A 783 0.04 -37.63 58.96
N VAL A 784 0.94 -36.66 58.97
CA VAL A 784 0.73 -35.35 58.33
C VAL A 784 1.13 -35.48 56.86
N ALA A 785 0.15 -35.36 55.97
CA ALA A 785 0.35 -35.27 54.52
C ALA A 785 -0.29 -33.98 54.01
N LEU A 786 0.53 -33.12 53.41
CA LEU A 786 0.11 -31.82 52.89
C LEU A 786 0.57 -31.69 51.42
N PRO A 787 -0.15 -32.28 50.46
CA PRO A 787 0.18 -32.11 49.04
C PRO A 787 0.21 -30.62 48.70
N SER A 788 1.24 -30.18 48.00
CA SER A 788 1.41 -28.76 47.72
C SER A 788 2.09 -28.48 46.41
N THR A 789 1.75 -27.36 45.78
CA THR A 789 2.51 -26.79 44.68
C THR A 789 3.08 -25.45 45.13
N THR A 790 4.38 -25.26 45.01
CA THR A 790 5.07 -24.02 45.38
C THR A 790 5.48 -23.23 44.15
N TYR A 791 5.50 -21.92 44.28
CA TYR A 791 5.79 -21.01 43.18
C TYR A 791 6.78 -19.94 43.62
N LEU A 792 7.85 -19.78 42.84
CA LEU A 792 8.75 -18.63 42.86
C LEU A 792 8.62 -17.92 41.53
N VAL A 793 8.39 -16.60 41.54
CA VAL A 793 8.28 -15.81 40.30
C VAL A 793 9.26 -14.66 40.35
N GLY A 794 10.11 -14.57 39.33
CA GLY A 794 11.08 -13.50 39.12
C GLY A 794 10.44 -12.20 38.61
N PRO A 795 11.20 -11.09 38.56
CA PRO A 795 10.72 -9.82 38.01
C PRO A 795 10.47 -9.86 36.50
N GLY A 796 10.98 -10.87 35.80
CA GLY A 796 10.77 -11.11 34.36
C GLY A 796 9.67 -12.12 34.04
N PHE A 797 8.91 -12.58 35.04
CA PHE A 797 7.90 -13.66 34.95
C PHE A 797 8.45 -15.06 34.64
N ASP A 798 9.76 -15.21 34.65
CA ASP A 798 10.42 -16.50 34.83
C ASP A 798 10.06 -17.08 36.20
N TYR A 799 9.94 -18.41 36.30
CA TYR A 799 9.40 -19.06 37.50
C TYR A 799 10.05 -20.41 37.80
N VAL A 800 9.95 -20.80 39.08
CA VAL A 800 10.17 -22.18 39.54
C VAL A 800 8.86 -22.66 40.13
N GLU A 801 8.41 -23.82 39.66
CA GLU A 801 7.23 -24.53 40.18
C GLU A 801 7.65 -25.92 40.64
N ASP A 802 7.33 -26.26 41.88
CA ASP A 802 7.57 -27.59 42.44
C ASP A 802 6.31 -28.17 43.07
N SER A 803 5.98 -29.42 42.73
CA SER A 803 4.85 -30.14 43.29
C SER A 803 5.33 -31.26 44.22
N SER A 804 4.76 -31.32 45.43
CA SER A 804 4.98 -32.35 46.45
C SER A 804 3.70 -33.13 46.70
N ASP A 805 3.82 -34.46 46.85
CA ASP A 805 2.73 -35.35 47.27
C ASP A 805 2.41 -35.26 48.78
N GLY A 806 3.12 -34.40 49.51
CA GLY A 806 3.00 -34.22 50.95
C GLY A 806 3.95 -35.11 51.76
N SER A 807 4.83 -35.89 51.12
CA SER A 807 5.97 -36.53 51.78
C SER A 807 7.08 -35.51 52.02
N VAL A 808 7.54 -35.41 53.28
CA VAL A 808 8.55 -34.42 53.69
C VAL A 808 9.84 -35.15 54.01
N GLU A 809 10.89 -34.95 53.21
CA GLU A 809 12.25 -35.09 53.69
C GLU A 809 12.62 -33.78 54.37
N PHE A 810 12.77 -33.80 55.69
CA PHE A 810 13.28 -32.62 56.39
C PHE A 810 14.67 -32.29 55.84
N PRO A 811 14.94 -31.05 55.42
CA PRO A 811 16.31 -30.66 55.11
C PRO A 811 17.18 -30.92 56.34
N ASP A 812 18.41 -31.43 56.12
CA ASP A 812 19.40 -31.50 57.19
C ASP A 812 19.46 -30.12 57.84
N VAL A 813 19.17 -30.06 59.15
CA VAL A 813 19.15 -28.82 59.92
C VAL A 813 20.44 -28.05 59.61
N PRO A 814 20.37 -26.85 59.02
CA PRO A 814 21.56 -26.05 58.84
C PRO A 814 22.19 -25.85 60.22
N GLU A 815 23.43 -26.31 60.38
CA GLU A 815 24.22 -26.01 61.57
C GLU A 815 24.08 -24.51 61.87
N PRO A 816 23.78 -24.11 63.12
CA PRO A 816 23.60 -22.71 63.45
C PRO A 816 24.87 -21.96 63.08
N THR A 817 24.81 -21.18 62.01
CA THR A 817 25.88 -20.25 61.65
C THR A 817 25.83 -19.11 62.65
N ALA A 818 26.60 -19.25 63.72
CA ALA A 818 26.99 -18.12 64.55
C ALA A 818 27.85 -17.18 63.69
N ALA A 819 27.24 -16.14 63.14
CA ALA A 819 27.99 -15.01 62.60
C ALA A 819 28.44 -14.13 63.77
N GLU A 820 29.75 -14.09 64.03
CA GLU A 820 30.35 -13.02 64.84
C GLU A 820 30.36 -11.75 63.99
N TYR A 821 29.44 -10.83 64.29
CA TYR A 821 29.45 -9.49 63.69
C TYR A 821 30.49 -8.63 64.41
N ALA A 822 31.53 -8.22 63.68
CA ALA A 822 32.47 -7.19 64.12
C ALA A 822 31.88 -5.79 63.89
N GLN A 823 32.50 -4.74 64.44
CA GLN A 823 31.95 -3.37 64.42
C GLN A 823 31.71 -2.83 63.00
N ASP A 824 32.50 -3.30 62.03
CA ASP A 824 32.40 -3.02 60.60
C ASP A 824 31.20 -3.66 59.91
N ALA A 825 30.50 -4.58 60.58
CA ALA A 825 29.22 -5.12 60.11
C ALA A 825 28.01 -4.21 60.43
N PHE A 826 28.23 -3.08 61.13
CA PHE A 826 27.19 -2.11 61.47
C PHE A 826 27.49 -0.75 60.87
N ASP A 827 26.55 -0.19 60.12
CA ASP A 827 26.63 1.18 59.59
C ASP A 827 26.01 2.16 60.61
N ILE A 828 26.80 2.57 61.62
CA ILE A 828 26.34 3.46 62.69
C ILE A 828 26.69 4.90 62.34
N THR A 829 25.66 5.71 62.06
CA THR A 829 25.79 7.17 61.88
C THR A 829 25.46 7.92 63.17
N MET A 830 26.30 8.87 63.55
CA MET A 830 26.15 9.70 64.75
C MET A 830 26.28 11.19 64.41
N THR A 831 25.16 11.91 64.53
CA THR A 831 25.09 13.36 64.32
C THR A 831 24.69 14.08 65.60
N ASN A 832 25.02 15.37 65.71
CA ASN A 832 24.52 16.26 66.75
C ASN A 832 24.41 17.70 66.20
N ASP A 833 24.02 18.64 67.07
CA ASP A 833 23.79 20.04 66.68
C ASP A 833 25.03 20.77 66.14
N GLU A 834 26.25 20.23 66.35
CA GLU A 834 27.49 20.76 65.78
C GLU A 834 28.03 19.95 64.58
N ARG A 835 27.66 18.67 64.46
CA ARG A 835 28.06 17.77 63.37
C ARG A 835 26.81 17.16 62.74
N THR A 836 26.14 17.94 61.91
CA THR A 836 24.84 17.60 61.33
C THR A 836 24.91 16.57 60.20
N THR A 837 26.12 16.19 59.76
CA THR A 837 26.39 15.15 58.76
C THR A 837 27.52 14.25 59.25
N ASP A 838 27.43 12.94 58.96
CA ASP A 838 28.46 11.97 59.36
C ASP A 838 29.31 11.54 58.16
N ASP A 839 30.62 11.73 58.28
CA ASP A 839 31.64 11.36 57.28
C ASP A 839 32.26 9.98 57.58
N GLY A 840 31.63 9.19 58.45
CA GLY A 840 32.12 7.89 58.91
C GLY A 840 33.14 7.99 60.04
N THR A 841 33.39 9.20 60.59
CA THR A 841 34.37 9.40 61.67
C THR A 841 33.82 10.16 62.87
N ASN A 842 32.54 10.55 62.87
CA ASN A 842 31.96 11.33 63.97
C ASN A 842 32.01 10.59 65.31
N VAL A 843 31.79 9.27 65.30
CA VAL A 843 31.91 8.43 66.50
C VAL A 843 33.29 8.56 67.14
N THR A 844 34.37 8.48 66.35
CA THR A 844 35.75 8.64 66.85
C THR A 844 36.03 10.06 67.32
N LYS A 845 35.47 11.07 66.64
CA LYS A 845 35.66 12.50 66.94
C LYS A 845 34.90 12.98 68.19
N LEU A 846 33.84 12.28 68.61
CA LEU A 846 33.04 12.60 69.81
C LEU A 846 33.56 11.93 71.10
N ILE A 847 34.45 10.93 70.98
CA ILE A 847 35.02 10.17 72.10
C ILE A 847 36.39 10.74 72.54
N GLN A 848 36.96 11.70 71.80
CA GLN A 848 38.09 12.55 72.24
C GLN A 848 37.59 13.87 72.81
#